data_AF-A0A517LCQ9-F1
#
_entry.id   AF-A0A517LCQ9-F1
#
_cell.length_a   1.000
_cell.length_b   1.000
_cell.length_c   1.000
_cell.angle_alpha   90.00
_cell.angle_beta   90.00
_cell.angle_gamma   90.00
#
_symmetry.space_group_name_H-M   'P 1'
#
loop_
_entity.id
_entity.type
_entity.pdbx_description
1 polymer ?
#
loop_
_entity_poly.entity_id
_entity_poly.type
_entity_poly.pdbx_seq_one_letter_code
_entity_poly.pdbx_strand_id
1 'polypeptide(L)'
;MQDDCSSHSSDNEGCDSDDHNIAWFSSDDDDASQWSELDSDDESATSSDEDECEEMDRFCEEAPNLSTWSDDTPVVQYGYDNPLSMAAEQDKYKINLRKITTLLRERLKCYMNKATSAGIAANFPALLQLWRQNNRREHQDKYIYILDHRYALQSLRSDRLKDADKSLVEALHETCSRNGYQVFLGQMERTQTSEWGSKYDQWNEVDGFKATLTLESIVTPEGIKVASSCGTSLKEILQDCPFDGTPTSEKDVPKYEYDYERYVSLITKKYSRSVAIIVPVENLNAILVPACPSSEDDDDEDEPHQNVASLASSFPENFLRVLCAREAKDRDQVLRSVVFRTIEWGITAGIPCGHQFYDVAAEWCLANGMNNLLRRVMDASITSTGIGARQMMYTVAKHLKSIATGAVKWHHSFGHLLSIIWSLRMLQRLFLWFENRLACSEQQKSFNKWATSVIDRKLLSKTRFVPGHCSMILRFTRTRNSDWSLTVLLPLLSSSKETEFIQPLLARLYKLRSKPQIDPIVVEYFRHFMRNNPSAFFLKVDDFAPDKSARIAAFLDFIKTSLELNLREELGFVMRENADMIAQDKESVLHMPNTLQFVADFISLTSGSDECREHATGRELVRNLLRRMVKRYCNTRPKRPENLKRVVTGCLCPCRDCQRIISFLENPDAGVAHPQVTMDRMRDHVFANGIDSRHFIMTFKQSSRFPADAQPELTKTNFEYELQCKKYKKKYEIMCELWKPIQCPHLEYLLGNEYPDLGLLRGLEAMWDKHLKSVEPLNRDSARQARVQGQSPVHQLSGSKRKEPVVDRELEEAARLSPARKKVWRARIIGKHDRGNNHI
;
A
#
# COMPACT_ATOMS: atom_id res chain seq x y z
N MET A 1 -22.20 20.58 12.65
CA MET A 1 -22.90 19.29 12.79
C MET A 1 -22.30 18.38 11.74
N GLN A 2 -21.29 17.64 12.17
CA GLN A 2 -20.46 16.69 11.43
C GLN A 2 -20.30 15.52 12.38
N ASP A 3 -20.78 14.35 11.95
CA ASP A 3 -20.55 13.01 12.51
C ASP A 3 -20.66 12.10 11.28
N ASP A 4 -20.03 10.95 11.11
CA ASP A 4 -18.96 10.22 11.78
C ASP A 4 -18.72 9.06 10.79
N CYS A 5 -17.49 8.80 10.38
CA CYS A 5 -17.15 7.52 9.75
C CYS A 5 -15.69 7.18 10.05
N SER A 6 -15.54 6.35 11.07
CA SER A 6 -14.29 5.86 11.63
C SER A 6 -13.60 4.85 10.70
N SER A 7 -12.28 4.95 10.70
CA SER A 7 -11.30 4.09 10.03
C SER A 7 -11.03 2.80 10.82
N HIS A 8 -11.01 1.67 10.11
CA HIS A 8 -10.41 0.42 10.56
C HIS A 8 -9.61 -0.19 9.39
N SER A 9 -8.29 -0.06 9.45
CA SER A 9 -7.34 -0.99 8.82
C SER A 9 -6.01 -0.89 9.54
N SER A 10 -5.72 -1.89 10.35
CA SER A 10 -4.45 -2.10 11.03
C SER A 10 -3.46 -2.76 10.07
N ASP A 11 -2.40 -2.03 9.73
CA ASP A 11 -1.21 -2.57 9.06
C ASP A 11 -0.32 -3.27 10.08
N ASN A 12 0.05 -4.51 9.75
CA ASN A 12 1.07 -5.28 10.45
C ASN A 12 2.04 -5.82 9.38
N GLU A 13 3.05 -5.03 9.01
CA GLU A 13 4.17 -5.48 8.21
C GLU A 13 5.48 -5.24 8.99
N GLY A 14 6.09 -6.35 9.42
CA GLY A 14 7.41 -6.38 10.02
C GLY A 14 8.48 -6.15 8.95
N CYS A 15 9.36 -5.18 9.19
CA CYS A 15 10.55 -4.94 8.40
C CYS A 15 11.73 -5.76 8.97
N ASP A 16 12.00 -6.92 8.37
CA ASP A 16 13.33 -7.51 8.37
C ASP A 16 14.04 -7.05 7.08
N SER A 17 15.20 -6.41 7.22
CA SER A 17 16.12 -6.20 6.10
C SER A 17 17.56 -6.28 6.59
N ASP A 18 18.17 -7.43 6.35
CA ASP A 18 19.61 -7.65 6.36
C ASP A 18 20.27 -6.87 5.21
N ASP A 19 21.26 -6.05 5.55
CA ASP A 19 22.14 -5.36 4.61
C ASP A 19 23.24 -6.33 4.12
N HIS A 20 23.18 -6.75 2.86
CA HIS A 20 24.31 -7.35 2.17
C HIS A 20 25.04 -6.34 1.26
N ASN A 21 26.35 -6.27 1.49
CA ASN A 21 27.37 -5.57 0.71
C ASN A 21 27.26 -5.85 -0.79
N ILE A 22 27.27 -4.79 -1.61
CA ILE A 22 27.56 -4.89 -3.04
C ILE A 22 28.99 -4.41 -3.28
N ALA A 23 29.85 -5.39 -3.58
CA ALA A 23 31.21 -5.19 -4.06
C ALA A 23 31.23 -4.82 -5.55
N TRP A 24 32.35 -4.22 -5.94
CA TRP A 24 32.66 -3.68 -7.25
C TRP A 24 32.88 -4.81 -8.28
N PHE A 25 32.43 -4.62 -9.53
CA PHE A 25 32.77 -5.51 -10.65
C PHE A 25 33.91 -4.91 -11.47
N SER A 26 35.01 -5.66 -11.57
CA SER A 26 35.97 -5.60 -12.68
C SER A 26 35.72 -6.76 -13.65
N SER A 27 36.17 -6.55 -14.87
CA SER A 27 36.04 -7.35 -16.07
C SER A 27 36.91 -8.62 -16.09
N ASP A 28 36.51 -9.60 -16.92
CA ASP A 28 37.29 -10.20 -18.03
C ASP A 28 36.88 -11.67 -18.32
N ASP A 29 36.57 -11.89 -19.60
CA ASP A 29 36.84 -13.00 -20.53
C ASP A 29 36.33 -14.46 -20.37
N ASP A 30 35.76 -14.92 -21.49
CA ASP A 30 35.87 -16.20 -22.23
C ASP A 30 35.80 -17.56 -21.51
N ASP A 31 34.87 -18.45 -21.93
CA ASP A 31 35.15 -19.52 -22.91
C ASP A 31 34.00 -20.53 -23.12
N ALA A 32 33.95 -21.04 -24.37
CA ALA A 32 33.56 -22.37 -24.86
C ALA A 32 32.27 -23.13 -24.43
N SER A 33 31.41 -23.31 -25.44
CA SER A 33 30.63 -24.49 -25.87
C SER A 33 30.94 -25.89 -25.29
N GLN A 34 29.91 -26.75 -25.08
CA GLN A 34 29.65 -28.03 -25.81
C GLN A 34 28.76 -29.07 -25.06
N TRP A 35 27.70 -29.56 -25.77
CA TRP A 35 27.22 -30.96 -25.96
C TRP A 35 26.34 -31.78 -24.97
N SER A 36 25.57 -32.69 -25.61
CA SER A 36 24.80 -33.89 -25.19
C SER A 36 23.39 -33.65 -24.61
N GLU A 37 22.26 -33.99 -25.27
CA GLU A 37 21.76 -35.29 -25.82
C GLU A 37 21.78 -36.44 -24.80
N LEU A 38 20.58 -36.88 -24.38
CA LEU A 38 20.29 -38.19 -23.79
C LEU A 38 18.80 -38.53 -23.98
N ASP A 39 18.58 -39.52 -24.85
CA ASP A 39 17.55 -40.58 -24.90
C ASP A 39 17.20 -41.15 -23.49
N SER A 40 16.17 -41.95 -23.20
CA SER A 40 15.00 -42.58 -23.87
C SER A 40 14.19 -43.25 -22.73
N ASP A 41 13.20 -44.07 -23.11
CA ASP A 41 12.53 -45.13 -22.31
C ASP A 41 11.22 -44.69 -21.63
N ASP A 42 10.12 -45.45 -21.60
CA ASP A 42 9.61 -46.64 -22.30
C ASP A 42 8.14 -46.78 -21.82
N GLU A 43 7.42 -47.77 -22.33
CA GLU A 43 6.20 -48.40 -21.79
C GLU A 43 4.89 -48.27 -22.59
N SER A 44 4.62 -49.42 -23.23
CA SER A 44 3.45 -49.94 -23.92
C SER A 44 2.24 -50.24 -23.03
N ALA A 45 1.02 -50.15 -23.60
CA ALA A 45 -0.12 -50.99 -23.22
C ALA A 45 -1.16 -51.15 -24.36
N THR A 46 -1.22 -52.38 -24.90
CA THR A 46 -2.36 -53.21 -25.40
C THR A 46 -3.75 -52.56 -25.57
N SER A 47 -4.34 -52.51 -26.77
CA SER A 47 -5.06 -53.56 -27.55
C SER A 47 -6.53 -53.77 -27.16
N SER A 48 -7.44 -53.40 -28.06
CA SER A 48 -8.56 -54.21 -28.61
C SER A 48 -9.66 -53.28 -29.10
N ASP A 49 -9.92 -53.27 -30.41
CA ASP A 49 -11.22 -53.02 -31.09
C ASP A 49 -10.94 -52.52 -32.52
N GLU A 50 -10.41 -53.42 -33.35
CA GLU A 50 -10.25 -53.23 -34.80
C GLU A 50 -11.08 -54.31 -35.49
N ASP A 51 -12.31 -53.98 -35.90
CA ASP A 51 -13.06 -54.79 -36.87
C ASP A 51 -14.14 -53.99 -37.67
N GLU A 52 -14.19 -52.65 -37.58
CA GLU A 52 -15.16 -51.83 -38.34
C GLU A 52 -14.55 -50.70 -39.21
N CYS A 53 -13.21 -50.62 -39.34
CA CYS A 53 -12.54 -49.55 -40.11
C CYS A 53 -12.11 -49.93 -41.56
N GLU A 54 -12.09 -51.21 -41.93
CA GLU A 54 -11.49 -51.64 -43.21
C GLU A 54 -12.26 -51.26 -44.48
N GLU A 55 -13.53 -50.83 -44.38
CA GLU A 55 -14.33 -50.43 -45.55
C GLU A 55 -14.12 -48.95 -45.95
N MET A 56 -13.57 -48.12 -45.06
CA MET A 56 -13.36 -46.69 -45.28
C MET A 56 -11.94 -46.36 -45.82
N ASP A 57 -10.94 -47.19 -45.49
CA ASP A 57 -9.56 -47.05 -45.99
C ASP A 57 -9.42 -47.46 -47.46
N ARG A 58 -10.24 -48.41 -47.93
CA ARG A 58 -10.23 -48.89 -49.32
C ARG A 58 -10.66 -47.82 -50.34
N PHE A 59 -11.33 -46.74 -49.90
CA PHE A 59 -11.71 -45.59 -50.74
C PHE A 59 -10.67 -44.46 -50.75
N CYS A 60 -9.73 -44.47 -49.80
CA CYS A 60 -8.63 -43.49 -49.72
C CYS A 60 -7.45 -43.85 -50.63
N GLU A 61 -7.27 -45.13 -50.98
CA GLU A 61 -6.17 -45.59 -51.85
C GLU A 61 -6.38 -45.31 -53.35
N GLU A 62 -7.61 -44.99 -53.80
CA GLU A 62 -7.91 -44.70 -55.21
C GLU A 62 -7.85 -43.21 -55.60
N ALA A 63 -7.49 -42.30 -54.67
CA ALA A 63 -7.31 -40.89 -55.00
C ALA A 63 -5.90 -40.63 -55.59
N PRO A 64 -5.76 -39.84 -56.68
CA PRO A 64 -4.45 -39.55 -57.25
C PRO A 64 -3.58 -38.80 -56.25
N ASN A 65 -2.39 -39.34 -56.02
CA ASN A 65 -1.38 -38.90 -55.06
C ASN A 65 -0.96 -37.42 -55.33
N LEU A 66 -1.50 -36.49 -54.53
CA LEU A 66 -1.26 -35.04 -54.61
C LEU A 66 0.16 -34.62 -54.14
N SER A 67 1.01 -35.56 -53.74
CA SER A 67 2.39 -35.31 -53.29
C SER A 67 3.42 -35.10 -54.43
N THR A 68 3.01 -35.21 -55.70
CA THR A 68 3.92 -35.08 -56.86
C THR A 68 3.96 -33.68 -57.50
N TRP A 69 3.27 -32.69 -56.92
CA TRP A 69 3.37 -31.31 -57.36
C TRP A 69 4.54 -30.64 -56.61
N SER A 70 5.77 -30.88 -57.07
CA SER A 70 6.94 -30.10 -56.62
C SER A 70 7.02 -28.78 -57.39
N ASP A 71 7.50 -27.74 -56.70
CA ASP A 71 7.70 -26.38 -57.20
C ASP A 71 8.81 -26.23 -58.27
N ASP A 72 9.32 -27.34 -58.84
CA ASP A 72 10.48 -27.35 -59.75
C ASP A 72 10.13 -27.81 -61.18
N THR A 73 9.12 -27.21 -61.81
CA THR A 73 8.96 -27.35 -63.27
C THR A 73 9.67 -26.19 -63.99
N PRO A 74 10.64 -26.46 -64.89
CA PRO A 74 11.38 -25.41 -65.56
C PRO A 74 10.47 -24.56 -66.45
N VAL A 75 10.68 -23.25 -66.41
CA VAL A 75 10.02 -22.25 -67.26
C VAL A 75 10.28 -22.59 -68.73
N VAL A 76 9.35 -23.31 -69.37
CA VAL A 76 9.31 -23.46 -70.83
C VAL A 76 8.65 -22.20 -71.39
N GLN A 77 9.44 -21.34 -72.03
CA GLN A 77 8.95 -20.24 -72.85
C GLN A 77 8.13 -20.80 -74.02
N TYR A 78 6.80 -20.82 -73.90
CA TYR A 78 5.92 -20.96 -75.05
C TYR A 78 5.70 -19.59 -75.69
N GLY A 79 5.92 -19.52 -77.00
CA GLY A 79 5.66 -18.34 -77.83
C GLY A 79 4.19 -17.94 -77.78
N TYR A 80 3.96 -16.64 -77.58
CA TYR A 80 2.64 -16.01 -77.54
C TYR A 80 2.06 -15.89 -78.94
N ASP A 81 1.17 -16.79 -79.35
CA ASP A 81 0.42 -16.59 -80.61
C ASP A 81 -1.06 -17.04 -80.56
N ASN A 82 -1.67 -17.24 -79.37
CA ASN A 82 -3.14 -17.41 -79.32
C ASN A 82 -3.81 -16.97 -78.00
N PRO A 83 -4.34 -15.74 -77.92
CA PRO A 83 -5.07 -15.22 -76.75
C PRO A 83 -6.30 -16.06 -76.36
N LEU A 84 -6.91 -16.77 -77.32
CA LEU A 84 -8.08 -17.62 -77.09
C LEU A 84 -7.73 -18.91 -76.32
N SER A 85 -6.49 -19.39 -76.41
CA SER A 85 -6.03 -20.58 -75.67
C SER A 85 -5.84 -20.28 -74.18
N MET A 86 -5.30 -19.10 -73.85
CA MET A 86 -5.07 -18.68 -72.47
C MET A 86 -6.38 -18.41 -71.71
N ALA A 87 -7.39 -17.85 -72.38
CA ALA A 87 -8.71 -17.66 -71.77
C ALA A 87 -9.39 -19.02 -71.46
N ALA A 88 -9.29 -19.97 -72.39
CA ALA A 88 -9.83 -21.31 -72.20
C ALA A 88 -9.10 -22.10 -71.09
N GLU A 89 -7.77 -21.96 -70.98
CA GLU A 89 -6.99 -22.56 -69.88
C GLU A 89 -7.24 -21.89 -68.53
N GLN A 90 -7.38 -20.56 -68.49
CA GLN A 90 -7.78 -19.85 -67.28
C GLN A 90 -9.19 -20.24 -66.83
N ASP A 91 -10.12 -20.43 -67.77
CA ASP A 91 -11.48 -20.86 -67.43
C ASP A 91 -11.51 -22.33 -67.01
N LYS A 92 -10.69 -23.20 -67.63
CA LYS A 92 -10.51 -24.59 -67.18
C LYS A 92 -9.89 -24.66 -65.78
N TYR A 93 -8.92 -23.80 -65.49
CA TYR A 93 -8.31 -23.67 -64.15
C TYR A 93 -9.31 -23.13 -63.11
N LYS A 94 -10.12 -22.12 -63.45
CA LYS A 94 -11.22 -21.64 -62.59
C LYS A 94 -12.28 -22.71 -62.34
N ILE A 95 -12.67 -23.47 -63.37
CA ILE A 95 -13.62 -24.57 -63.23
C ILE A 95 -13.05 -25.65 -62.32
N ASN A 96 -11.77 -25.99 -62.46
CA ASN A 96 -11.10 -26.97 -61.60
C ASN A 96 -10.97 -26.46 -60.15
N LEU A 97 -10.61 -25.18 -59.94
CA LEU A 97 -10.59 -24.57 -58.61
C LEU A 97 -11.96 -24.56 -57.95
N ARG A 98 -13.03 -24.24 -58.69
CA ARG A 98 -14.43 -24.32 -58.19
C ARG A 98 -14.83 -25.73 -57.84
N LYS A 99 -14.46 -26.73 -58.66
CA LYS A 99 -14.69 -28.14 -58.34
C LYS A 99 -13.93 -28.57 -57.10
N ILE A 100 -12.66 -28.17 -56.96
CA ILE A 100 -11.82 -28.48 -55.80
C ILE A 100 -12.37 -27.80 -54.54
N THR A 101 -12.75 -26.53 -54.58
CA THR A 101 -13.36 -25.84 -53.42
C THR A 101 -14.70 -26.44 -53.05
N THR A 102 -15.51 -26.84 -54.03
CA THR A 102 -16.78 -27.55 -53.78
C THR A 102 -16.51 -28.91 -53.13
N LEU A 103 -15.58 -29.69 -53.67
CA LEU A 103 -15.17 -30.99 -53.10
C LEU A 103 -14.56 -30.86 -51.69
N LEU A 104 -13.76 -29.83 -51.45
CA LEU A 104 -13.20 -29.54 -50.13
C LEU A 104 -14.29 -29.09 -49.16
N ARG A 105 -15.28 -28.32 -49.61
CA ARG A 105 -16.45 -27.96 -48.79
C ARG A 105 -17.30 -29.18 -48.46
N GLU A 106 -17.57 -30.06 -49.42
CA GLU A 106 -18.31 -31.32 -49.20
C GLU A 106 -17.55 -32.29 -48.29
N ARG A 107 -16.22 -32.39 -48.47
CA ARG A 107 -15.36 -33.13 -47.53
C ARG A 107 -15.42 -32.53 -46.14
N LEU A 108 -15.34 -31.20 -46.02
CA LEU A 108 -15.42 -30.54 -44.74
C LEU A 108 -16.74 -30.77 -44.03
N LYS A 109 -17.86 -30.66 -44.76
CA LYS A 109 -19.20 -30.97 -44.24
C LYS A 109 -19.24 -32.39 -43.69
N CYS A 110 -18.76 -33.36 -44.46
CA CYS A 110 -18.69 -34.76 -44.04
C CYS A 110 -17.79 -34.94 -42.80
N TYR A 111 -16.65 -34.26 -42.76
CA TYR A 111 -15.72 -34.29 -41.62
C TYR A 111 -16.34 -33.68 -40.37
N MET A 112 -16.89 -32.48 -40.45
CA MET A 112 -17.45 -31.77 -39.30
C MET A 112 -18.70 -32.45 -38.75
N ASN A 113 -19.52 -33.07 -39.62
CA ASN A 113 -20.68 -33.86 -39.19
C ASN A 113 -20.31 -35.17 -38.46
N LYS A 114 -19.06 -35.64 -38.60
CA LYS A 114 -18.52 -36.85 -37.94
C LYS A 114 -17.41 -36.53 -36.92
N ALA A 115 -17.14 -35.25 -36.68
CA ALA A 115 -15.93 -34.82 -36.01
C ALA A 115 -15.98 -35.12 -34.50
N THR A 116 -15.19 -36.10 -34.07
CA THR A 116 -14.66 -36.13 -32.71
C THR A 116 -13.59 -35.04 -32.56
N SER A 117 -13.33 -34.57 -31.33
CA SER A 117 -12.27 -33.59 -31.07
C SER A 117 -10.90 -34.04 -31.62
N ALA A 118 -10.63 -35.34 -31.62
CA ALA A 118 -9.43 -35.95 -32.20
C ALA A 118 -9.34 -35.77 -33.72
N GLY A 119 -10.45 -35.92 -34.45
CA GLY A 119 -10.48 -35.77 -35.91
C GLY A 119 -10.20 -34.33 -36.38
N ILE A 120 -10.65 -33.35 -35.59
CA ILE A 120 -10.38 -31.92 -35.85
C ILE A 120 -8.89 -31.63 -35.70
N ALA A 121 -8.26 -32.10 -34.62
CA ALA A 121 -6.84 -31.85 -34.37
C ALA A 121 -5.92 -32.38 -35.48
N ALA A 122 -6.25 -33.54 -36.07
CA ALA A 122 -5.41 -34.17 -37.10
C ALA A 122 -5.52 -33.50 -38.48
N ASN A 123 -6.74 -33.17 -38.94
CA ASN A 123 -6.98 -32.83 -40.35
C ASN A 123 -7.34 -31.37 -40.59
N PHE A 124 -7.89 -30.69 -39.57
CA PHE A 124 -8.28 -29.28 -39.70
C PHE A 124 -7.11 -28.31 -39.97
N PRO A 125 -5.88 -28.51 -39.44
CA PRO A 125 -4.74 -27.65 -39.78
C PRO A 125 -4.44 -27.57 -41.29
N ALA A 126 -4.44 -28.72 -41.99
CA ALA A 126 -4.13 -28.79 -43.42
C ALA A 126 -5.18 -28.03 -44.25
N LEU A 127 -6.44 -28.12 -43.85
CA LEU A 127 -7.52 -27.36 -44.45
C LEU A 127 -7.38 -25.85 -44.22
N LEU A 128 -7.09 -25.41 -42.98
CA LEU A 128 -6.87 -24.00 -42.70
C LEU A 128 -5.71 -23.44 -43.53
N GLN A 129 -4.65 -24.23 -43.73
CA GLN A 129 -3.55 -23.85 -44.63
C GLN A 129 -4.00 -23.74 -46.09
N LEU A 130 -4.80 -24.69 -46.58
CA LEU A 130 -5.36 -24.63 -47.93
C LEU A 130 -6.27 -23.41 -48.14
N TRP A 131 -7.10 -23.08 -47.16
CA TRP A 131 -7.92 -21.87 -47.18
C TRP A 131 -7.07 -20.61 -47.24
N ARG A 132 -6.01 -20.57 -46.46
CA ARG A 132 -5.06 -19.46 -46.43
C ARG A 132 -4.27 -19.32 -47.73
N GLN A 133 -3.91 -20.44 -48.38
CA GLN A 133 -3.18 -20.43 -49.65
C GLN A 133 -4.07 -20.02 -50.83
N ASN A 134 -5.33 -20.44 -50.84
CA ASN A 134 -6.27 -20.16 -51.94
C ASN A 134 -6.92 -18.76 -51.86
N ASN A 135 -6.60 -17.97 -50.83
CA ASN A 135 -7.30 -16.77 -50.34
C ASN A 135 -7.34 -15.54 -51.28
N ARG A 136 -7.15 -15.69 -52.60
CA ARG A 136 -6.93 -14.53 -53.48
C ARG A 136 -8.16 -13.85 -54.07
N ARG A 137 -9.34 -14.48 -54.28
CA ARG A 137 -10.51 -13.76 -54.88
C ARG A 137 -11.94 -14.26 -54.56
N GLU A 138 -12.15 -15.49 -54.09
CA GLU A 138 -13.52 -16.05 -53.90
C GLU A 138 -13.81 -16.57 -52.48
N HIS A 139 -12.89 -16.36 -51.51
CA HIS A 139 -13.05 -16.87 -50.15
C HIS A 139 -13.82 -15.93 -49.24
N GLN A 140 -14.43 -16.52 -48.23
CA GLN A 140 -15.32 -15.83 -47.28
C GLN A 140 -14.52 -15.11 -46.22
N ASP A 141 -15.07 -13.97 -45.78
CA ASP A 141 -14.48 -13.18 -44.70
C ASP A 141 -14.45 -13.96 -43.38
N LYS A 142 -15.36 -14.92 -43.22
CA LYS A 142 -15.55 -15.76 -42.04
C LYS A 142 -16.21 -17.08 -42.41
N TYR A 143 -15.97 -18.08 -41.57
CA TYR A 143 -16.65 -19.38 -41.61
C TYR A 143 -17.45 -19.56 -40.33
N ILE A 144 -18.64 -20.16 -40.42
CA ILE A 144 -19.59 -20.30 -39.32
C ILE A 144 -19.93 -21.76 -39.12
N TYR A 145 -19.79 -22.24 -37.89
CA TYR A 145 -20.22 -23.56 -37.46
C TYR A 145 -21.33 -23.42 -36.41
N ILE A 146 -22.47 -24.05 -36.63
CA ILE A 146 -23.61 -24.08 -35.70
C ILE A 146 -23.35 -25.10 -34.61
N LEU A 147 -23.41 -24.63 -33.37
CA LEU A 147 -23.30 -25.45 -32.18
C LEU A 147 -24.58 -26.25 -31.97
N ASP A 148 -24.45 -27.43 -31.36
CA ASP A 148 -25.57 -28.36 -31.18
C ASP A 148 -26.61 -27.78 -30.21
N HIS A 149 -26.14 -27.10 -29.17
CA HIS A 149 -27.01 -26.47 -28.19
C HIS A 149 -27.27 -24.99 -28.50
N ARG A 150 -28.47 -24.53 -28.12
CA ARG A 150 -28.81 -23.10 -28.08
C ARG A 150 -28.42 -22.51 -26.73
N TYR A 151 -27.55 -21.51 -26.76
CA TYR A 151 -27.11 -20.78 -25.58
C TYR A 151 -27.70 -19.36 -25.57
N ALA A 152 -28.10 -18.92 -24.38
CA ALA A 152 -28.34 -17.50 -24.14
C ALA A 152 -27.03 -16.72 -24.28
N LEU A 153 -27.10 -15.44 -24.69
CA LEU A 153 -25.93 -14.60 -24.92
C LEU A 153 -24.97 -14.57 -23.72
N GLN A 154 -25.51 -14.50 -22.51
CA GLN A 154 -24.73 -14.49 -21.26
C GLN A 154 -24.03 -15.82 -20.95
N SER A 155 -24.48 -16.93 -21.54
CA SER A 155 -23.90 -18.27 -21.39
C SER A 155 -22.98 -18.65 -22.53
N LEU A 156 -22.82 -17.78 -23.53
CA LEU A 156 -22.05 -18.05 -24.74
C LEU A 156 -20.55 -17.82 -24.48
N ARG A 157 -19.96 -18.67 -23.64
CA ARG A 157 -18.54 -18.65 -23.25
C ARG A 157 -18.04 -20.10 -23.16
N SER A 158 -16.80 -20.37 -23.53
CA SER A 158 -16.22 -21.72 -23.65
C SER A 158 -16.34 -22.54 -22.38
N ASP A 159 -16.15 -21.92 -21.22
CA ASP A 159 -16.29 -22.57 -19.91
C ASP A 159 -17.74 -22.95 -19.54
N ARG A 160 -18.73 -22.35 -20.22
CA ARG A 160 -20.17 -22.59 -20.04
C ARG A 160 -20.84 -23.37 -21.17
N LEU A 161 -20.09 -23.71 -22.22
CA LEU A 161 -20.58 -24.62 -23.25
C LEU A 161 -20.73 -26.03 -22.66
N LYS A 162 -21.70 -26.79 -23.17
CA LYS A 162 -21.97 -28.16 -22.76
C LYS A 162 -21.13 -29.14 -23.57
N ASP A 163 -20.58 -30.14 -22.88
CA ASP A 163 -20.05 -31.39 -23.42
C ASP A 163 -19.33 -31.24 -24.77
N ALA A 164 -19.95 -31.71 -25.86
CA ALA A 164 -19.40 -31.74 -27.20
C ALA A 164 -19.08 -30.34 -27.77
N ASP A 165 -19.94 -29.34 -27.53
CA ASP A 165 -19.71 -27.96 -28.01
C ASP A 165 -18.47 -27.35 -27.36
N LYS A 166 -18.24 -27.65 -26.07
CA LYS A 166 -17.07 -27.16 -25.34
C LYS A 166 -15.79 -27.75 -25.94
N SER A 167 -15.71 -29.08 -26.05
CA SER A 167 -14.55 -29.76 -26.61
C SER A 167 -14.27 -29.35 -28.06
N LEU A 168 -15.32 -29.14 -28.86
CA LEU A 168 -15.21 -28.63 -30.21
C LEU A 168 -14.60 -27.23 -30.25
N VAL A 169 -15.14 -26.29 -29.48
CA VAL A 169 -14.68 -24.89 -29.48
C VAL A 169 -13.25 -24.79 -28.97
N GLU A 170 -12.89 -25.58 -27.95
CA GLU A 170 -11.51 -25.65 -27.44
C GLU A 170 -10.54 -26.16 -28.54
N ALA A 171 -10.90 -27.25 -29.23
CA ALA A 171 -10.10 -27.81 -30.31
C ALA A 171 -9.97 -26.84 -31.51
N LEU A 172 -11.07 -26.18 -31.88
CA LEU A 172 -11.06 -25.14 -32.92
C LEU A 172 -10.17 -23.97 -32.51
N HIS A 173 -10.30 -23.45 -31.28
CA HIS A 173 -9.52 -22.33 -30.81
C HIS A 173 -8.01 -22.63 -30.82
N GLU A 174 -7.62 -23.80 -30.31
CA GLU A 174 -6.23 -24.25 -30.34
C GLU A 174 -5.70 -24.40 -31.77
N THR A 175 -6.46 -25.07 -32.64
CA THR A 175 -6.02 -25.34 -34.01
C THR A 175 -5.97 -24.07 -34.86
N CYS A 176 -6.99 -23.22 -34.78
CA CYS A 176 -7.07 -21.97 -35.52
C CYS A 176 -5.98 -20.98 -35.11
N SER A 177 -5.74 -20.80 -33.82
CA SER A 177 -4.73 -19.85 -33.32
C SER A 177 -3.33 -20.15 -33.84
N ARG A 178 -2.98 -21.44 -33.95
CA ARG A 178 -1.70 -21.91 -34.56
C ARG A 178 -1.61 -21.64 -36.06
N ASN A 179 -2.73 -21.54 -36.76
CA ASN A 179 -2.79 -21.44 -38.23
C ASN A 179 -3.13 -20.04 -38.74
N GLY A 180 -3.20 -19.02 -37.87
CA GLY A 180 -3.49 -17.64 -38.26
C GLY A 180 -4.98 -17.34 -38.41
N TYR A 181 -5.82 -18.06 -37.69
CA TYR A 181 -7.26 -17.83 -37.58
C TYR A 181 -7.64 -17.54 -36.13
N GLN A 182 -8.68 -16.75 -35.95
CA GLN A 182 -9.28 -16.48 -34.64
C GLN A 182 -10.67 -17.11 -34.57
N VAL A 183 -10.97 -17.71 -33.43
CA VAL A 183 -12.30 -18.26 -33.14
C VAL A 183 -13.06 -17.30 -32.24
N PHE A 184 -14.31 -17.06 -32.58
CA PHE A 184 -15.32 -16.38 -31.80
C PHE A 184 -16.52 -17.31 -31.62
N LEU A 185 -17.41 -16.93 -30.71
CA LEU A 185 -18.74 -17.50 -30.59
C LEU A 185 -19.75 -16.44 -31.04
N GLY A 186 -20.96 -16.84 -31.41
CA GLY A 186 -22.00 -15.87 -31.71
C GLY A 186 -23.42 -16.40 -31.55
N GLN A 187 -24.36 -15.48 -31.63
CA GLN A 187 -25.77 -15.77 -31.88
C GLN A 187 -26.08 -15.34 -33.31
N MET A 188 -26.64 -16.25 -34.07
CA MET A 188 -27.04 -16.06 -35.46
C MET A 188 -28.56 -16.13 -35.54
N GLU A 189 -29.18 -15.16 -36.20
CA GLU A 189 -30.61 -15.13 -36.47
C GLU A 189 -30.85 -15.21 -37.98
N ARG A 190 -31.72 -16.15 -38.38
CA ARG A 190 -32.33 -16.17 -39.71
C ARG A 190 -33.77 -15.72 -39.58
N THR A 191 -34.15 -14.67 -40.31
CA THR A 191 -35.54 -14.25 -40.44
C THR A 191 -36.03 -14.61 -41.83
N GLN A 192 -37.08 -15.42 -41.92
CA GLN A 192 -37.73 -15.79 -43.16
C GLN A 192 -39.15 -15.22 -43.17
N THR A 193 -39.42 -14.32 -44.10
CA THR A 193 -40.75 -13.75 -44.29
C THR A 193 -41.44 -14.45 -45.46
N SER A 194 -42.66 -14.93 -45.23
CA SER A 194 -43.47 -15.65 -46.22
C SER A 194 -44.86 -15.03 -46.34
N GLU A 195 -45.34 -14.91 -47.58
CA GLU A 195 -46.68 -14.45 -47.91
C GLU A 195 -47.71 -15.58 -47.73
N TRP A 196 -48.65 -15.43 -46.79
CA TRP A 196 -49.78 -16.36 -46.63
C TRP A 196 -50.77 -16.22 -47.76
N GLY A 197 -50.73 -17.13 -48.72
CA GLY A 197 -51.82 -17.23 -49.69
C GLY A 197 -51.51 -17.97 -50.98
N SER A 198 -50.24 -18.13 -51.39
CA SER A 198 -49.94 -18.98 -52.54
C SER A 198 -49.93 -20.46 -52.14
N LYS A 199 -51.12 -21.03 -52.01
CA LYS A 199 -51.30 -22.49 -51.89
C LYS A 199 -51.01 -23.24 -53.21
N TYR A 200 -50.67 -22.53 -54.28
CA TYR A 200 -50.57 -23.10 -55.63
C TYR A 200 -49.15 -23.13 -56.24
N ASP A 201 -48.12 -22.57 -55.58
CA ASP A 201 -46.73 -22.62 -56.09
C ASP A 201 -45.78 -23.44 -55.20
N GLN A 202 -46.26 -24.59 -54.73
CA GLN A 202 -45.49 -25.45 -53.79
C GLN A 202 -44.30 -26.20 -54.44
N TRP A 203 -43.99 -25.96 -55.72
CA TRP A 203 -43.00 -26.75 -56.47
C TRP A 203 -41.97 -25.95 -57.28
N ASN A 204 -41.98 -24.61 -57.21
CA ASN A 204 -40.88 -23.81 -57.77
C ASN A 204 -40.17 -23.07 -56.62
N GLU A 205 -39.03 -23.61 -56.18
CA GLU A 205 -38.06 -22.98 -55.25
C GLU A 205 -37.45 -21.66 -55.77
N VAL A 206 -38.04 -21.05 -56.80
CA VAL A 206 -37.47 -19.89 -57.48
C VAL A 206 -38.03 -18.60 -56.87
N ASP A 207 -37.27 -18.06 -55.92
CA ASP A 207 -37.11 -16.62 -55.61
C ASP A 207 -38.18 -15.84 -54.81
N GLY A 208 -39.15 -16.49 -54.16
CA GLY A 208 -40.18 -15.77 -53.38
C GLY A 208 -39.83 -15.36 -51.94
N PHE A 209 -38.88 -16.02 -51.27
CA PHE A 209 -38.64 -15.81 -49.83
C PHE A 209 -37.47 -14.87 -49.58
N LYS A 210 -37.76 -13.66 -49.06
CA LYS A 210 -36.72 -12.79 -48.50
C LYS A 210 -36.27 -13.34 -47.16
N ALA A 211 -35.20 -14.14 -47.17
CA ALA A 211 -34.52 -14.57 -45.96
C ALA A 211 -33.36 -13.62 -45.65
N THR A 212 -33.38 -13.01 -44.48
CA THR A 212 -32.21 -12.29 -43.95
C THR A 212 -31.48 -13.16 -42.94
N LEU A 213 -30.15 -13.12 -42.99
CA LEU A 213 -29.28 -13.86 -42.08
C LEU A 213 -28.30 -12.86 -41.44
N THR A 214 -28.33 -12.77 -40.12
CA THR A 214 -27.52 -11.82 -39.37
C THR A 214 -26.84 -12.51 -38.18
N LEU A 215 -25.59 -12.13 -37.91
CA LEU A 215 -24.93 -12.43 -36.66
C LEU A 215 -25.30 -11.33 -35.67
N GLU A 216 -26.32 -11.60 -34.87
CA GLU A 216 -26.87 -10.66 -33.89
C GLU A 216 -25.81 -10.23 -32.87
N SER A 217 -24.99 -11.18 -32.43
CA SER A 217 -23.87 -10.93 -31.52
C SER A 217 -22.71 -11.85 -31.85
N ILE A 218 -21.49 -11.29 -31.80
CA ILE A 218 -20.24 -12.04 -31.85
C ILE A 218 -19.53 -11.79 -30.53
N VAL A 219 -19.08 -12.84 -29.86
CA VAL A 219 -18.40 -12.81 -28.58
C VAL A 219 -17.08 -13.59 -28.67
N THR A 220 -16.06 -13.26 -27.88
CA THR A 220 -14.85 -14.11 -27.79
C THR A 220 -15.18 -15.43 -27.10
N PRO A 221 -14.30 -16.45 -27.13
CA PRO A 221 -14.49 -17.68 -26.36
C PRO A 221 -14.74 -17.41 -24.87
N GLU A 222 -14.23 -16.31 -24.31
CA GLU A 222 -14.49 -15.89 -22.94
C GLU A 222 -15.83 -15.17 -22.75
N GLY A 223 -16.72 -15.17 -23.74
CA GLY A 223 -18.09 -14.63 -23.63
C GLY A 223 -18.17 -13.12 -23.61
N ILE A 224 -17.24 -12.50 -24.30
CA ILE A 224 -17.02 -11.08 -24.31
C ILE A 224 -17.47 -10.54 -25.68
N LYS A 225 -18.48 -9.66 -25.73
CA LYS A 225 -19.06 -9.16 -26.98
C LYS A 225 -18.08 -8.29 -27.76
N VAL A 226 -17.90 -8.64 -29.03
CA VAL A 226 -16.94 -8.09 -29.99
C VAL A 226 -17.62 -7.26 -31.07
N ALA A 227 -18.74 -7.75 -31.59
CA ALA A 227 -19.51 -7.11 -32.63
C ALA A 227 -20.99 -7.50 -32.53
N SER A 228 -21.85 -6.77 -33.23
CA SER A 228 -23.28 -7.06 -33.36
C SER A 228 -23.78 -6.70 -34.74
N SER A 229 -24.87 -7.34 -35.14
CA SER A 229 -25.56 -7.08 -36.42
C SER A 229 -24.65 -7.23 -37.65
N CYS A 230 -23.73 -8.20 -37.63
CA CYS A 230 -22.87 -8.45 -38.78
C CYS A 230 -23.65 -9.24 -39.85
N GLY A 231 -23.68 -8.72 -41.07
CA GLY A 231 -24.24 -9.45 -42.22
C GLY A 231 -23.51 -10.77 -42.46
N THR A 232 -24.27 -11.81 -42.79
CA THR A 232 -23.73 -13.13 -43.11
C THR A 232 -24.52 -13.78 -44.25
N SER A 233 -23.93 -14.76 -44.92
CA SER A 233 -24.58 -15.50 -46.00
C SER A 233 -24.61 -17.01 -45.70
N LEU A 234 -25.60 -17.72 -46.25
CA LEU A 234 -25.69 -19.18 -46.10
C LEU A 234 -24.42 -19.92 -46.58
N LYS A 235 -23.67 -19.32 -47.52
CA LYS A 235 -22.42 -19.91 -47.99
C LYS A 235 -21.37 -19.96 -46.88
N GLU A 236 -21.41 -19.05 -45.91
CA GLU A 236 -20.45 -18.96 -44.80
C GLU A 236 -20.65 -20.07 -43.77
N ILE A 237 -21.81 -20.75 -43.77
CA ILE A 237 -22.11 -21.82 -42.84
C ILE A 237 -21.51 -23.13 -43.35
N LEU A 238 -20.79 -23.82 -42.48
CA LEU A 238 -20.06 -25.05 -42.80
C LEU A 238 -20.95 -26.31 -42.81
N GLN A 239 -22.10 -26.29 -42.12
CA GLN A 239 -23.02 -27.43 -42.05
C GLN A 239 -24.09 -27.40 -43.14
N ASP A 240 -24.56 -28.59 -43.48
CA ASP A 240 -25.73 -28.76 -44.35
C ASP A 240 -27.03 -28.43 -43.62
N CYS A 241 -27.97 -27.90 -44.39
CA CYS A 241 -29.32 -27.58 -43.93
C CYS A 241 -29.39 -26.94 -42.52
N PRO A 242 -28.71 -25.79 -42.30
CA PRO A 242 -28.49 -25.20 -40.97
C PRO A 242 -29.75 -24.83 -40.17
N PHE A 243 -30.91 -24.89 -40.82
CA PHE A 243 -32.19 -24.44 -40.30
C PHE A 243 -33.31 -25.49 -40.43
N ASP A 244 -32.99 -26.79 -40.56
CA ASP A 244 -33.98 -27.89 -40.63
C ASP A 244 -34.74 -28.16 -39.32
N GLY A 245 -34.74 -27.20 -38.39
CA GLY A 245 -35.48 -27.28 -37.13
C GLY A 245 -36.75 -26.44 -37.16
N THR A 246 -37.53 -26.55 -36.09
CA THR A 246 -38.66 -25.65 -35.88
C THR A 246 -38.16 -24.21 -35.63
N PRO A 247 -38.86 -23.19 -36.15
CA PRO A 247 -38.53 -21.79 -35.87
C PRO A 247 -38.57 -21.53 -34.37
N THR A 248 -37.67 -20.67 -33.89
CA THR A 248 -37.63 -20.24 -32.48
C THR A 248 -38.82 -19.36 -32.13
N SER A 249 -39.33 -18.60 -33.10
CA SER A 249 -40.59 -17.88 -32.97
C SER A 249 -41.25 -17.72 -34.33
N GLU A 250 -42.57 -17.82 -34.34
CA GLU A 250 -43.41 -17.52 -35.49
C GLU A 250 -44.34 -16.37 -35.05
N LYS A 251 -44.26 -15.25 -35.77
CA LYS A 251 -45.14 -14.10 -35.52
C LYS A 251 -45.92 -13.81 -36.79
N ASP A 252 -47.23 -13.81 -36.67
CA ASP A 252 -48.11 -13.13 -37.61
C ASP A 252 -47.85 -11.63 -37.44
N VAL A 253 -47.27 -11.00 -38.45
CA VAL A 253 -47.09 -9.54 -38.44
C VAL A 253 -48.37 -8.95 -39.04
N PRO A 254 -49.24 -8.28 -38.26
CA PRO A 254 -50.37 -7.56 -38.82
C PRO A 254 -49.79 -6.38 -39.61
N LYS A 255 -50.07 -6.30 -40.92
CA LYS A 255 -49.58 -5.15 -41.69
C LYS A 255 -50.42 -3.92 -41.37
N TYR A 256 -49.74 -2.79 -41.19
CA TYR A 256 -50.32 -1.45 -41.06
C TYR A 256 -51.30 -1.15 -42.20
N GLU A 257 -52.38 -0.48 -41.83
CA GLU A 257 -53.58 -0.14 -42.59
C GLU A 257 -53.29 0.93 -43.66
N TYR A 258 -52.68 0.56 -44.79
CA TYR A 258 -52.67 1.43 -45.97
C TYR A 258 -52.89 0.62 -47.27
N ASP A 259 -54.10 0.85 -47.82
CA ASP A 259 -54.70 0.48 -49.10
C ASP A 259 -55.13 -0.98 -49.40
N TYR A 260 -56.45 -1.08 -49.61
CA TYR A 260 -57.25 -2.23 -50.00
C TYR A 260 -56.83 -2.72 -51.40
N GLU A 261 -56.36 -3.95 -51.62
CA GLU A 261 -57.17 -4.95 -52.34
C GLU A 261 -56.57 -6.39 -52.37
N ARG A 262 -55.49 -6.71 -51.65
CA ARG A 262 -55.05 -8.12 -51.47
C ARG A 262 -54.47 -8.36 -50.07
N TYR A 263 -55.28 -8.95 -49.19
CA TYR A 263 -54.86 -9.38 -47.85
C TYR A 263 -54.02 -10.65 -47.94
N VAL A 264 -52.71 -10.51 -47.75
CA VAL A 264 -51.79 -11.63 -47.59
C VAL A 264 -51.06 -11.39 -46.27
N SER A 265 -51.38 -12.17 -45.23
CA SER A 265 -50.68 -12.08 -43.95
C SER A 265 -49.21 -12.45 -44.15
N LEU A 266 -48.27 -11.69 -43.59
CA LEU A 266 -46.87 -12.09 -43.62
C LEU A 266 -46.57 -12.91 -42.37
N ILE A 267 -46.28 -14.19 -42.56
CA ILE A 267 -45.69 -14.98 -41.49
C ILE A 267 -44.19 -14.77 -41.50
N THR A 268 -43.68 -14.26 -40.38
CA THR A 268 -42.26 -14.15 -40.13
C THR A 268 -41.82 -15.28 -39.21
N LYS A 269 -41.00 -16.18 -39.74
CA LYS A 269 -40.34 -17.26 -39.00
C LYS A 269 -38.93 -16.82 -38.64
N LYS A 270 -38.61 -16.81 -37.35
CA LYS A 270 -37.25 -16.57 -36.86
C LYS A 270 -36.61 -17.88 -36.43
N TYR A 271 -35.33 -18.03 -36.75
CA TYR A 271 -34.50 -19.15 -36.30
C TYR A 271 -33.25 -18.58 -35.64
N SER A 272 -33.13 -18.76 -34.31
CA SER A 272 -31.93 -18.41 -33.57
C SER A 272 -31.05 -19.65 -33.34
N ARG A 273 -29.75 -19.50 -33.59
CA ARG A 273 -28.71 -20.53 -33.43
C ARG A 273 -27.49 -19.95 -32.72
N SER A 274 -26.85 -20.75 -31.87
CA SER A 274 -25.52 -20.44 -31.34
C SER A 274 -24.47 -20.98 -32.30
N VAL A 275 -23.41 -20.21 -32.53
CA VAL A 275 -22.40 -20.51 -33.54
C VAL A 275 -20.98 -20.33 -33.01
N ALA A 276 -20.03 -21.08 -33.55
CA ALA A 276 -18.61 -20.76 -33.56
C ALA A 276 -18.25 -20.09 -34.89
N ILE A 277 -17.48 -19.01 -34.85
CA ILE A 277 -17.13 -18.18 -36.01
C ILE A 277 -15.61 -18.19 -36.14
N ILE A 278 -15.12 -18.65 -37.28
CA ILE A 278 -13.70 -18.80 -37.58
C ILE A 278 -13.31 -17.73 -38.59
N VAL A 279 -12.36 -16.90 -38.21
CA VAL A 279 -12.03 -15.67 -38.93
C VAL A 279 -10.55 -15.66 -39.23
N PRO A 280 -10.13 -15.58 -40.50
CA PRO A 280 -8.73 -15.33 -40.83
C PRO A 280 -8.25 -14.06 -40.12
N VAL A 281 -7.04 -14.06 -39.55
CA VAL A 281 -6.51 -12.88 -38.86
C VAL A 281 -6.43 -11.66 -39.80
N GLU A 282 -6.19 -11.88 -41.09
CA GLU A 282 -6.28 -10.86 -42.15
C GLU A 282 -7.65 -10.21 -42.31
N ASN A 283 -8.73 -10.90 -41.98
CA ASN A 283 -10.11 -10.45 -42.18
C ASN A 283 -10.77 -10.00 -40.88
N LEU A 284 -10.03 -9.95 -39.77
CA LEU A 284 -10.56 -9.52 -38.47
C LEU A 284 -11.14 -8.10 -38.53
N ASN A 285 -10.59 -7.22 -39.37
CA ASN A 285 -11.13 -5.88 -39.60
C ASN A 285 -12.58 -5.90 -40.12
N ALA A 286 -12.96 -6.84 -40.97
CA ALA A 286 -14.31 -6.95 -41.52
C ALA A 286 -15.36 -7.26 -40.45
N ILE A 287 -14.93 -7.82 -39.31
CA ILE A 287 -15.80 -8.16 -38.18
C ILE A 287 -15.70 -7.14 -37.05
N LEU A 288 -14.50 -6.61 -36.80
CA LEU A 288 -14.23 -5.67 -35.72
C LEU A 288 -14.65 -4.23 -36.05
N VAL A 289 -14.79 -3.89 -37.35
CA VAL A 289 -15.37 -2.61 -37.74
C VAL A 289 -16.89 -2.75 -37.61
N PRO A 290 -17.55 -2.05 -36.66
CA PRO A 290 -19.01 -2.05 -36.61
C PRO A 290 -19.51 -1.63 -37.99
N ALA A 291 -20.44 -2.42 -38.55
CA ALA A 291 -21.10 -2.06 -39.79
C ALA A 291 -21.62 -0.63 -39.59
N CYS A 292 -21.04 0.32 -40.32
CA CYS A 292 -21.57 1.67 -40.36
C CYS A 292 -23.03 1.48 -40.78
N PRO A 293 -24.02 1.82 -39.94
CA PRO A 293 -25.40 1.76 -40.39
C PRO A 293 -25.42 2.58 -41.67
N SER A 294 -25.75 1.92 -42.79
CA SER A 294 -25.95 2.62 -44.05
C SER A 294 -27.17 3.50 -43.80
N SER A 295 -26.90 4.73 -43.38
CA SER A 295 -27.89 5.76 -43.13
C SER A 295 -28.54 6.07 -44.47
N GLU A 296 -29.72 5.50 -44.69
CA GLU A 296 -30.67 6.19 -45.54
C GLU A 296 -31.89 6.73 -44.77
N ASP A 297 -32.33 6.23 -43.59
CA ASP A 297 -33.60 6.76 -43.03
C ASP A 297 -33.88 6.74 -41.49
N ASP A 298 -32.95 6.44 -40.56
CA ASP A 298 -33.32 6.40 -39.11
C ASP A 298 -32.53 7.42 -38.24
N ASP A 299 -33.24 8.44 -37.74
CA ASP A 299 -32.78 9.57 -36.90
C ASP A 299 -32.57 9.23 -35.40
N ASP A 300 -32.35 7.97 -35.02
CA ASP A 300 -32.17 7.59 -33.61
C ASP A 300 -30.67 7.61 -33.20
N GLU A 301 -30.19 8.78 -32.75
CA GLU A 301 -28.75 9.08 -32.52
C GLU A 301 -28.10 8.52 -31.22
N ASP A 302 -28.78 7.78 -30.33
CA ASP A 302 -28.31 7.70 -28.93
C ASP A 302 -27.56 6.42 -28.42
N GLU A 303 -27.23 5.39 -29.22
CA GLU A 303 -26.68 4.13 -28.61
C GLU A 303 -25.51 3.31 -29.25
N PRO A 304 -24.51 3.86 -29.99
CA PRO A 304 -23.46 3.00 -30.59
C PRO A 304 -22.23 2.68 -29.70
N HIS A 305 -22.07 3.21 -28.49
CA HIS A 305 -20.77 3.14 -27.77
C HIS A 305 -20.62 2.08 -26.65
N GLN A 306 -21.68 1.37 -26.24
CA GLN A 306 -21.60 0.46 -25.08
C GLN A 306 -21.11 -0.97 -25.38
N ASN A 307 -21.15 -1.44 -26.63
CA ASN A 307 -20.98 -2.88 -26.94
C ASN A 307 -19.53 -3.40 -26.94
N VAL A 308 -18.51 -2.54 -26.87
CA VAL A 308 -17.09 -2.94 -27.00
C VAL A 308 -16.41 -3.09 -25.62
N ALA A 309 -17.04 -2.69 -24.52
CA ALA A 309 -16.40 -2.59 -23.20
C ALA A 309 -16.01 -3.95 -22.56
N SER A 310 -16.58 -5.07 -23.00
CA SER A 310 -16.28 -6.38 -22.40
C SER A 310 -15.00 -7.04 -22.95
N LEU A 311 -14.41 -6.54 -24.06
CA LEU A 311 -13.40 -7.17 -24.95
C LEU A 311 -12.09 -7.75 -24.36
N ALA A 312 -11.84 -7.64 -23.06
CA ALA A 312 -10.52 -7.14 -22.71
C ALA A 312 -9.79 -7.77 -21.52
N SER A 313 -10.38 -8.71 -20.78
CA SER A 313 -9.66 -9.36 -19.68
C SER A 313 -8.69 -10.47 -20.12
N SER A 314 -8.74 -10.97 -21.36
CA SER A 314 -7.86 -12.05 -21.86
C SER A 314 -7.21 -11.81 -23.24
N PHE A 315 -7.58 -10.74 -23.95
CA PHE A 315 -7.37 -10.59 -25.40
C PHE A 315 -6.33 -9.54 -25.93
N PRO A 316 -5.92 -8.46 -25.22
CA PRO A 316 -5.30 -7.32 -25.90
C PRO A 316 -3.86 -7.52 -26.44
N GLU A 317 -3.03 -8.35 -25.81
CA GLU A 317 -1.58 -8.33 -26.07
C GLU A 317 -1.22 -8.97 -27.42
N ASN A 318 -1.54 -10.26 -27.60
CA ASN A 318 -1.14 -11.00 -28.79
C ASN A 318 -1.79 -10.43 -30.05
N PHE A 319 -3.04 -10.00 -29.93
CA PHE A 319 -3.76 -9.38 -31.03
C PHE A 319 -3.13 -8.06 -31.46
N LEU A 320 -2.91 -7.12 -30.52
CA LEU A 320 -2.28 -5.85 -30.86
C LEU A 320 -0.85 -6.07 -31.41
N ARG A 321 -0.09 -7.02 -30.85
CA ARG A 321 1.25 -7.35 -31.32
C ARG A 321 1.25 -7.85 -32.76
N VAL A 322 0.31 -8.73 -33.12
CA VAL A 322 0.17 -9.24 -34.50
C VAL A 322 -0.24 -8.13 -35.45
N LEU A 323 -1.20 -7.28 -35.06
CA LEU A 323 -1.60 -6.14 -35.87
C LEU A 323 -0.44 -5.16 -36.10
N CYS A 324 0.28 -4.78 -35.05
CA CYS A 324 1.43 -3.88 -35.11
C CYS A 324 2.57 -4.45 -35.97
N ALA A 325 2.89 -5.74 -35.80
CA ALA A 325 3.95 -6.41 -36.57
C ALA A 325 3.62 -6.46 -38.07
N ARG A 326 2.34 -6.71 -38.39
CA ARG A 326 1.87 -6.74 -39.77
C ARG A 326 1.82 -5.35 -40.39
N GLU A 327 1.29 -4.36 -39.67
CA GLU A 327 1.30 -2.97 -40.12
C GLU A 327 2.72 -2.49 -40.42
N ALA A 328 3.69 -2.81 -39.56
CA ALA A 328 5.08 -2.47 -39.78
C ALA A 328 5.69 -3.16 -41.03
N LYS A 329 5.26 -4.38 -41.34
CA LYS A 329 5.72 -5.16 -42.51
C LYS A 329 5.09 -4.67 -43.82
N ASP A 330 3.77 -4.50 -43.82
CA ASP A 330 2.98 -4.27 -45.04
C ASP A 330 2.83 -2.76 -45.34
N ARG A 331 3.01 -1.90 -44.33
CA ARG A 331 2.77 -0.44 -44.39
C ARG A 331 1.38 -0.06 -44.91
N ASP A 332 0.40 -0.93 -44.67
CA ASP A 332 -0.98 -0.75 -45.10
C ASP A 332 -1.67 0.33 -44.26
N GLN A 333 -2.20 1.36 -44.92
CA GLN A 333 -2.90 2.48 -44.29
C GLN A 333 -4.20 2.06 -43.59
N VAL A 334 -4.87 1.02 -44.10
CA VAL A 334 -6.08 0.46 -43.47
C VAL A 334 -5.69 -0.22 -42.16
N LEU A 335 -4.66 -1.07 -42.17
CA LEU A 335 -4.14 -1.70 -40.95
C LEU A 335 -3.66 -0.68 -39.93
N ARG A 336 -3.01 0.40 -40.38
CA ARG A 336 -2.62 1.52 -39.51
C ARG A 336 -3.81 2.17 -38.81
N SER A 337 -4.91 2.37 -39.52
CA SER A 337 -6.16 2.89 -38.94
C SER A 337 -6.76 1.92 -37.92
N VAL A 338 -6.73 0.61 -38.21
CA VAL A 338 -7.21 -0.44 -37.29
C VAL A 338 -6.35 -0.49 -36.02
N VAL A 339 -5.02 -0.49 -36.13
CA VAL A 339 -4.12 -0.44 -34.97
C VAL A 339 -4.37 0.81 -34.13
N PHE A 340 -4.47 1.98 -34.79
CA PHE A 340 -4.76 3.24 -34.11
C PHE A 340 -6.06 3.17 -33.30
N ARG A 341 -7.17 2.74 -33.94
CA ARG A 341 -8.47 2.60 -33.29
C ARG A 341 -8.44 1.57 -32.15
N THR A 342 -7.71 0.48 -32.34
CA THR A 342 -7.53 -0.57 -31.30
C THR A 342 -6.82 -0.02 -30.08
N ILE A 343 -5.76 0.78 -30.27
CA ILE A 343 -5.04 1.43 -29.16
C ILE A 343 -5.92 2.49 -28.48
N GLU A 344 -6.58 3.37 -29.25
CA GLU A 344 -7.48 4.40 -28.70
C GLU A 344 -8.61 3.80 -27.88
N TRP A 345 -9.24 2.76 -28.43
CA TRP A 345 -10.26 2.02 -27.72
C TRP A 345 -9.71 1.40 -26.45
N GLY A 346 -8.54 0.74 -26.52
CA GLY A 346 -7.96 0.08 -25.35
C GLY A 346 -7.62 1.03 -24.20
N ILE A 347 -7.20 2.25 -24.53
CA ILE A 347 -7.03 3.34 -23.58
C ILE A 347 -8.37 3.78 -22.98
N THR A 348 -9.38 4.00 -23.83
CA THR A 348 -10.68 4.57 -23.42
C THR A 348 -11.49 3.59 -22.56
N ALA A 349 -11.39 2.31 -22.86
CA ALA A 349 -12.06 1.25 -22.12
C ALA A 349 -11.45 0.97 -20.73
N GLY A 350 -10.32 1.61 -20.38
CA GLY A 350 -9.70 1.44 -19.06
C GLY A 350 -9.32 -0.01 -18.75
N ILE A 351 -8.97 -0.77 -19.79
CA ILE A 351 -8.78 -2.21 -19.69
C ILE A 351 -7.65 -2.48 -18.69
N PRO A 352 -7.84 -3.39 -17.72
CA PRO A 352 -6.75 -3.94 -16.91
C PRO A 352 -5.92 -4.90 -17.78
N CYS A 353 -5.40 -4.41 -18.89
CA CYS A 353 -4.51 -5.16 -19.75
C CYS A 353 -3.16 -5.16 -19.05
N GLY A 354 -2.50 -6.32 -18.98
CA GLY A 354 -1.16 -6.41 -18.43
C GLY A 354 -0.23 -5.37 -19.08
N HIS A 355 0.85 -5.00 -18.38
CA HIS A 355 1.79 -3.96 -18.81
C HIS A 355 2.26 -4.11 -20.28
N GLN A 356 2.22 -5.32 -20.83
CA GLN A 356 2.56 -5.64 -22.20
C GLN A 356 1.68 -4.97 -23.28
N PHE A 357 0.38 -4.73 -23.03
CA PHE A 357 -0.45 -4.03 -24.03
C PHE A 357 0.06 -2.61 -24.26
N TYR A 358 0.28 -1.88 -23.16
CA TYR A 358 0.80 -0.52 -23.21
C TYR A 358 2.21 -0.49 -23.80
N ASP A 359 3.02 -1.53 -23.59
CA ASP A 359 4.33 -1.65 -24.21
C ASP A 359 4.24 -1.75 -25.73
N VAL A 360 3.43 -2.67 -26.25
CA VAL A 360 3.24 -2.84 -27.69
C VAL A 360 2.65 -1.58 -28.32
N ALA A 361 1.66 -0.97 -27.65
CA ALA A 361 1.06 0.29 -28.11
C ALA A 361 2.09 1.43 -28.13
N ALA A 362 2.94 1.54 -27.11
CA ALA A 362 3.98 2.55 -27.03
C ALA A 362 5.08 2.34 -28.08
N GLU A 363 5.55 1.09 -28.27
CA GLU A 363 6.52 0.74 -29.32
C GLU A 363 6.00 1.13 -30.70
N TRP A 364 4.73 0.80 -30.99
CA TRP A 364 4.10 1.13 -32.26
C TRP A 364 3.93 2.65 -32.44
N CYS A 365 3.47 3.37 -31.41
CA CYS A 365 3.33 4.82 -31.48
C CYS A 365 4.66 5.53 -31.71
N LEU A 366 5.74 5.04 -31.06
CA LEU A 366 7.09 5.55 -31.23
C LEU A 366 7.60 5.30 -32.65
N ALA A 367 7.47 4.07 -33.17
CA ALA A 367 7.87 3.71 -34.53
C ALA A 367 7.16 4.55 -35.62
N ASN A 368 5.90 4.94 -35.36
CA ASN A 368 5.07 5.70 -36.30
C ASN A 368 5.04 7.22 -36.05
N GLY A 369 5.80 7.74 -35.07
CA GLY A 369 5.83 9.17 -34.73
C GLY A 369 4.53 9.73 -34.14
N MET A 370 3.66 8.88 -33.60
CA MET A 370 2.32 9.22 -33.10
C MET A 370 2.36 9.76 -31.66
N ASN A 371 2.97 10.94 -31.46
CA ASN A 371 3.23 11.51 -30.13
C ASN A 371 1.97 11.74 -29.27
N ASN A 372 0.84 12.13 -29.89
CA ASN A 372 -0.40 12.37 -29.17
C ASN A 372 -1.03 11.07 -28.65
N LEU A 373 -1.00 10.01 -29.45
CA LEU A 373 -1.48 8.70 -29.03
C LEU A 373 -0.55 8.10 -27.98
N LEU A 374 0.77 8.21 -28.17
CA LEU A 374 1.76 7.79 -27.18
C LEU A 374 1.51 8.43 -25.81
N ARG A 375 1.17 9.73 -25.76
CA ARG A 375 0.80 10.40 -24.50
C ARG A 375 -0.37 9.71 -23.83
N ARG A 376 -1.46 9.47 -24.57
CA ARG A 376 -2.65 8.78 -24.05
C ARG A 376 -2.36 7.34 -23.60
N VAL A 377 -1.49 6.62 -24.33
CA VAL A 377 -1.00 5.28 -23.93
C VAL A 377 -0.28 5.35 -22.60
N MET A 378 0.65 6.31 -22.44
CA MET A 378 1.36 6.49 -21.18
C MET A 378 0.39 6.80 -20.04
N ASP A 379 -0.59 7.67 -20.28
CA ASP A 379 -1.56 8.11 -19.27
C ASP A 379 -2.41 6.95 -18.74
N ALA A 380 -2.87 6.09 -19.64
CA ALA A 380 -3.60 4.88 -19.28
C ALA A 380 -2.70 3.83 -18.60
N SER A 381 -1.43 3.75 -18.98
CA SER A 381 -0.50 2.76 -18.43
C SER A 381 -0.05 3.07 -16.99
N ILE A 382 -0.03 4.35 -16.61
CA ILE A 382 0.54 4.78 -15.33
C ILE A 382 -0.53 4.67 -14.24
N THR A 383 -0.43 3.60 -13.46
CA THR A 383 -1.15 3.46 -12.20
C THR A 383 -0.54 4.37 -11.11
N SER A 384 -1.26 4.58 -10.00
CA SER A 384 -0.77 5.34 -8.84
C SER A 384 0.54 4.78 -8.24
N THR A 385 0.81 3.48 -8.44
CA THR A 385 2.04 2.81 -8.00
C THR A 385 3.23 3.03 -8.96
N GLY A 386 2.97 3.60 -10.14
CA GLY A 386 3.94 3.98 -11.17
C GLY A 386 4.83 2.84 -11.70
N ILE A 387 4.40 1.60 -11.56
CA ILE A 387 5.01 0.43 -12.23
C ILE A 387 4.95 0.65 -13.76
N GLY A 388 3.81 1.13 -14.27
CA GLY A 388 3.65 1.49 -15.68
C GLY A 388 4.61 2.58 -16.14
N ALA A 389 4.92 3.57 -15.29
CA ALA A 389 5.86 4.65 -15.64
C ALA A 389 7.27 4.11 -15.93
N ARG A 390 7.76 3.17 -15.12
CA ARG A 390 9.07 2.55 -15.32
C ARG A 390 9.13 1.79 -16.64
N GLN A 391 8.10 1.00 -16.92
CA GLN A 391 8.04 0.21 -18.13
C GLN A 391 7.91 1.10 -19.38
N MET A 392 7.08 2.15 -19.35
CA MET A 392 7.00 3.10 -20.46
C MET A 392 8.33 3.80 -20.72
N MET A 393 9.05 4.19 -19.66
CA MET A 393 10.41 4.72 -19.78
C MET A 393 11.38 3.70 -20.37
N TYR A 394 11.25 2.41 -20.06
CA TYR A 394 12.03 1.34 -20.70
C TYR A 394 11.80 1.31 -22.21
N THR A 395 10.53 1.30 -22.62
CA THR A 395 10.11 1.24 -24.02
C THR A 395 10.61 2.44 -24.81
N VAL A 396 10.51 3.64 -24.23
CA VAL A 396 11.10 4.86 -24.83
C VAL A 396 12.62 4.76 -24.91
N ALA A 397 13.31 4.26 -23.88
CA ALA A 397 14.77 4.11 -23.91
C ALA A 397 15.21 3.12 -25.00
N LYS A 398 14.50 2.00 -25.16
CA LYS A 398 14.73 1.00 -26.22
C LYS A 398 14.59 1.63 -27.61
N HIS A 399 13.53 2.41 -27.82
CA HIS A 399 13.31 3.10 -29.10
C HIS A 399 14.39 4.16 -29.40
N LEU A 400 14.80 4.94 -28.40
CA LEU A 400 15.83 5.96 -28.58
C LEU A 400 17.22 5.40 -28.94
N LYS A 401 17.48 4.11 -28.66
CA LYS A 401 18.69 3.43 -29.16
C LYS A 401 18.74 3.32 -30.69
N SER A 402 17.57 3.31 -31.33
CA SER A 402 17.45 3.13 -32.78
C SER A 402 17.47 4.45 -33.56
N ILE A 403 17.27 5.59 -32.89
CA ILE A 403 17.22 6.91 -33.54
C ILE A 403 18.60 7.57 -33.46
N ALA A 404 19.09 8.10 -34.58
CA ALA A 404 20.30 8.92 -34.64
C ALA A 404 20.23 10.15 -33.72
N THR A 405 21.37 10.78 -33.42
CA THR A 405 21.62 11.81 -32.37
C THR A 405 20.87 13.16 -32.49
N GLY A 406 19.62 13.16 -32.94
CA GLY A 406 18.76 14.34 -32.95
C GLY A 406 18.40 14.85 -31.55
N ALA A 407 18.08 16.13 -31.45
CA ALA A 407 17.64 16.77 -30.21
C ALA A 407 16.27 16.23 -29.77
N VAL A 408 16.28 15.32 -28.79
CA VAL A 408 15.05 14.73 -28.22
C VAL A 408 14.29 15.79 -27.41
N LYS A 409 13.01 16.00 -27.74
CA LYS A 409 12.12 16.91 -27.01
C LYS A 409 11.53 16.22 -25.78
N TRP A 410 12.32 16.06 -24.72
CA TRP A 410 11.94 15.32 -23.50
C TRP A 410 10.60 15.72 -22.88
N HIS A 411 10.25 17.01 -22.91
CA HIS A 411 8.97 17.48 -22.41
C HIS A 411 7.76 16.93 -23.22
N HIS A 412 7.92 16.69 -24.51
CA HIS A 412 6.85 16.09 -25.32
C HIS A 412 6.67 14.61 -24.99
N SER A 413 7.78 13.90 -24.75
CA SER A 413 7.77 12.47 -24.42
C SER A 413 7.28 12.18 -23.01
N PHE A 414 7.67 12.99 -22.02
CA PHE A 414 7.41 12.69 -20.61
C PHE A 414 6.56 13.73 -19.88
N GLY A 415 6.20 14.86 -20.51
CA GLY A 415 5.54 15.98 -19.84
C GLY A 415 4.29 15.59 -19.05
N HIS A 416 3.49 14.65 -19.56
CA HIS A 416 2.30 14.15 -18.88
C HIS A 416 2.62 13.13 -17.77
N LEU A 417 3.61 12.26 -17.96
CA LEU A 417 4.12 11.39 -16.88
C LEU A 417 4.55 12.21 -15.64
N LEU A 418 4.98 13.46 -15.84
CA LEU A 418 5.28 14.37 -14.74
C LEU A 418 4.05 14.89 -14.01
N SER A 419 2.89 15.05 -14.65
CA SER A 419 1.66 15.46 -13.95
C SER A 419 1.16 14.34 -13.03
N ILE A 420 1.34 13.08 -13.45
CA ILE A 420 0.84 11.90 -12.74
C ILE A 420 1.74 11.53 -11.55
N ILE A 421 3.07 11.71 -11.62
CA ILE A 421 3.98 11.31 -10.53
C ILE A 421 4.15 12.43 -9.51
N TRP A 422 3.40 12.36 -8.42
CA TRP A 422 3.44 13.34 -7.32
C TRP A 422 4.68 13.18 -6.42
N SER A 423 5.17 11.95 -6.29
CA SER A 423 6.31 11.65 -5.43
C SER A 423 7.62 12.07 -6.09
N LEU A 424 8.22 13.15 -5.59
CA LEU A 424 9.53 13.63 -6.04
C LEU A 424 10.63 12.57 -5.86
N ARG A 425 10.56 11.74 -4.80
CA ARG A 425 11.47 10.61 -4.58
C ARG A 425 11.34 9.56 -5.69
N MET A 426 10.12 9.22 -6.06
CA MET A 426 9.86 8.25 -7.13
C MET A 426 10.33 8.78 -8.47
N LEU A 427 10.01 10.04 -8.78
CA LEU A 427 10.43 10.69 -10.02
C LEU A 427 11.96 10.70 -10.16
N GLN A 428 12.68 11.03 -9.08
CA GLN A 428 14.14 11.03 -9.09
C GLN A 428 14.73 9.63 -9.31
N ARG A 429 14.12 8.59 -8.74
CA ARG A 429 14.54 7.19 -8.97
C ARG A 429 14.30 6.78 -10.42
N LEU A 430 13.14 7.11 -10.98
CA LEU A 430 12.79 6.83 -12.37
C LEU A 430 13.72 7.56 -13.35
N PHE A 431 14.00 8.83 -13.12
CA PHE A 431 14.93 9.61 -13.95
C PHE A 431 16.34 9.05 -13.91
N LEU A 432 16.89 8.74 -12.74
CA LEU A 432 18.21 8.12 -12.65
C LEU A 432 18.25 6.76 -13.36
N TRP A 433 17.19 5.96 -13.17
CA TRP A 433 17.11 4.65 -13.81
C TRP A 433 17.04 4.77 -15.34
N PHE A 434 16.29 5.73 -15.87
CA PHE A 434 16.17 5.97 -17.31
C PHE A 434 17.46 6.55 -17.91
N GLU A 435 18.09 7.51 -17.22
CA GLU A 435 19.38 8.09 -17.62
C GLU A 435 20.42 6.99 -17.87
N ASN A 436 20.53 6.02 -16.94
CA ASN A 436 21.45 4.88 -17.06
C ASN A 436 21.11 3.91 -18.20
N ARG A 437 19.93 4.03 -18.85
CA ARG A 437 19.50 3.18 -19.96
C ARG A 437 19.62 3.84 -21.33
N LEU A 438 19.85 5.15 -21.37
CA LEU A 438 20.14 5.86 -22.62
C LEU A 438 21.53 5.43 -23.11
N ALA A 439 21.62 4.99 -24.37
CA ALA A 439 22.88 4.50 -24.94
C ALA A 439 23.86 5.62 -25.32
N CYS A 440 23.35 6.81 -25.66
CA CYS A 440 24.16 7.93 -26.11
C CYS A 440 24.47 8.91 -24.97
N SER A 441 25.75 9.27 -24.81
CA SER A 441 26.19 10.22 -23.77
C SER A 441 25.63 11.63 -23.96
N GLU A 442 25.39 12.06 -25.21
CA GLU A 442 24.73 13.34 -25.49
C GLU A 442 23.25 13.33 -25.08
N GLN A 443 22.54 12.22 -25.32
CA GLN A 443 21.18 12.03 -24.85
C GLN A 443 21.13 12.00 -23.32
N GLN A 444 22.08 11.32 -22.66
CA GLN A 444 22.19 11.33 -21.20
C GLN A 444 22.37 12.75 -20.66
N LYS A 445 23.30 13.53 -21.21
CA LYS A 445 23.53 14.93 -20.79
C LYS A 445 22.30 15.81 -21.03
N SER A 446 21.66 15.68 -22.19
CA SER A 446 20.44 16.42 -22.55
C SER A 446 19.28 16.05 -21.61
N PHE A 447 19.08 14.75 -21.36
CA PHE A 447 18.06 14.24 -20.45
C PHE A 447 18.33 14.71 -19.03
N ASN A 448 19.56 14.58 -18.53
CA ASN A 448 19.94 14.99 -17.18
C ASN A 448 19.66 16.49 -16.96
N LYS A 449 20.00 17.34 -17.93
CA LYS A 449 19.70 18.78 -17.88
C LYS A 449 18.19 19.05 -17.79
N TRP A 450 17.38 18.37 -18.60
CA TRP A 450 15.92 18.48 -18.56
C TRP A 450 15.31 17.92 -17.26
N ALA A 451 15.72 16.73 -16.86
CA ALA A 451 15.27 16.03 -15.65
C ALA A 451 15.56 16.85 -14.39
N THR A 452 16.75 17.46 -14.34
CA THR A 452 17.16 18.43 -13.31
C THR A 452 16.21 19.62 -13.26
N SER A 453 15.90 20.25 -14.40
CA SER A 453 14.96 21.39 -14.44
C SER A 453 13.54 21.00 -13.99
N VAL A 454 13.08 19.80 -14.35
CA VAL A 454 11.78 19.26 -13.91
C VAL A 454 11.75 19.03 -12.41
N ILE A 455 12.79 18.39 -11.88
CA ILE A 455 12.95 18.16 -10.45
C ILE A 455 12.93 19.49 -9.71
N ASP A 456 13.68 20.49 -10.18
CA ASP A 456 13.76 21.80 -9.56
C ASP A 456 12.39 22.48 -9.55
N ARG A 457 11.64 22.44 -10.66
CA ARG A 457 10.28 22.98 -10.72
C ARG A 457 9.32 22.28 -9.75
N LYS A 458 9.35 20.95 -9.68
CA LYS A 458 8.51 20.19 -8.73
C LYS A 458 8.91 20.43 -7.28
N LEU A 459 10.20 20.53 -7.02
CA LEU A 459 10.73 20.88 -5.71
C LEU A 459 10.24 22.28 -5.30
N LEU A 460 10.38 23.28 -6.17
CA LEU A 460 9.92 24.65 -5.94
C LEU A 460 8.39 24.77 -5.78
N SER A 461 7.61 23.90 -6.43
CA SER A 461 6.16 23.86 -6.25
C SER A 461 5.72 23.23 -4.91
N LYS A 462 6.66 22.64 -4.15
CA LYS A 462 6.34 21.90 -2.95
C LYS A 462 6.26 22.82 -1.74
N THR A 463 5.08 22.89 -1.15
CA THR A 463 4.81 23.72 0.05
C THR A 463 5.09 22.98 1.36
N ARG A 464 5.11 21.64 1.34
CA ARG A 464 5.22 20.81 2.53
C ARG A 464 6.30 19.74 2.42
N PHE A 465 7.13 19.63 3.44
CA PHE A 465 8.18 18.63 3.54
C PHE A 465 7.94 17.70 4.74
N VAL A 466 7.97 16.39 4.48
CA VAL A 466 7.81 15.33 5.47
C VAL A 466 9.12 14.55 5.64
N PRO A 467 9.32 13.77 6.72
CA PRO A 467 10.56 13.05 6.99
C PRO A 467 11.04 12.16 5.82
N GLY A 468 10.11 11.58 5.05
CA GLY A 468 10.41 10.77 3.86
C GLY A 468 11.18 11.50 2.74
N HIS A 469 11.21 12.84 2.74
CA HIS A 469 11.97 13.64 1.77
C HIS A 469 13.44 13.81 2.12
N CYS A 470 13.86 13.53 3.36
CA CYS A 470 15.24 13.78 3.79
C CYS A 470 16.28 13.12 2.87
N SER A 471 16.09 11.86 2.48
CA SER A 471 17.04 11.14 1.63
C SER A 471 17.24 11.79 0.24
N MET A 472 16.18 12.37 -0.32
CA MET A 472 16.22 13.05 -1.61
C MET A 472 16.89 14.42 -1.48
N ILE A 473 16.63 15.17 -0.40
CA ILE A 473 17.29 16.44 -0.11
C ILE A 473 18.79 16.23 0.09
N LEU A 474 19.18 15.25 0.90
CA LEU A 474 20.60 14.88 1.10
C LEU A 474 21.27 14.52 -0.23
N ARG A 475 20.54 13.87 -1.14
CA ARG A 475 21.06 13.59 -2.47
C ARG A 475 21.27 14.87 -3.26
N PHE A 476 20.33 15.81 -3.25
CA PHE A 476 20.51 17.11 -3.93
C PHE A 476 21.69 17.89 -3.38
N THR A 477 21.83 17.97 -2.05
CA THR A 477 22.97 18.63 -1.40
C THR A 477 24.31 18.00 -1.79
N ARG A 478 24.35 16.68 -2.07
CA ARG A 478 25.57 15.98 -2.52
C ARG A 478 25.87 16.19 -4.00
N THR A 479 24.84 16.23 -4.84
CA THR A 479 25.01 16.20 -6.31
C THR A 479 25.05 17.59 -6.92
N ARG A 480 24.52 18.61 -6.24
CA ARG A 480 24.52 20.01 -6.71
C ARG A 480 25.64 20.78 -6.02
N ASN A 481 25.94 21.98 -6.54
CA ASN A 481 26.92 22.86 -5.91
C ASN A 481 26.37 23.44 -4.58
N SER A 482 27.29 23.94 -3.76
CA SER A 482 26.96 24.56 -2.46
C SER A 482 26.08 25.79 -2.64
N ASP A 483 26.37 26.62 -3.64
CA ASP A 483 25.61 27.83 -3.95
C ASP A 483 24.11 27.53 -4.15
N TRP A 484 23.76 26.58 -5.03
CA TRP A 484 22.36 26.17 -5.24
C TRP A 484 21.70 25.64 -3.96
N SER A 485 22.45 24.90 -3.14
CA SER A 485 21.91 24.35 -1.89
C SER A 485 21.56 25.44 -0.88
N LEU A 486 22.29 26.57 -0.90
CA LEU A 486 22.09 27.71 0.00
C LEU A 486 21.13 28.75 -0.57
N THR A 487 21.16 29.01 -1.88
CA THR A 487 20.36 30.07 -2.52
C THR A 487 18.99 29.60 -2.97
N VAL A 488 18.84 28.32 -3.33
CA VAL A 488 17.56 27.77 -3.86
C VAL A 488 16.92 26.82 -2.84
N LEU A 489 17.67 25.81 -2.40
CA LEU A 489 17.09 24.74 -1.57
C LEU A 489 16.82 25.20 -0.14
N LEU A 490 17.76 25.88 0.52
CA LEU A 490 17.59 26.30 1.92
C LEU A 490 16.35 27.20 2.11
N PRO A 491 16.13 28.30 1.37
CA PRO A 491 14.94 29.14 1.53
C PRO A 491 13.63 28.38 1.33
N LEU A 492 13.63 27.42 0.39
CA LEU A 492 12.47 26.56 0.16
C LEU A 492 12.17 25.68 1.37
N LEU A 493 13.18 25.05 1.97
CA LEU A 493 13.01 24.20 3.14
C LEU A 493 12.60 25.00 4.38
N SER A 494 13.02 26.27 4.47
CA SER A 494 12.69 27.16 5.58
C SER A 494 11.22 27.56 5.63
N SER A 495 10.49 27.40 4.53
CA SER A 495 9.03 27.53 4.52
C SER A 495 8.34 26.41 5.31
N SER A 496 9.01 25.28 5.52
CA SER A 496 8.51 24.20 6.37
C SER A 496 8.65 24.58 7.83
N LYS A 497 7.52 24.57 8.56
CA LYS A 497 7.50 24.71 10.02
C LYS A 497 7.48 23.36 10.75
N GLU A 498 7.60 22.25 10.01
CA GLU A 498 7.42 20.92 10.57
C GLU A 498 8.67 20.42 11.28
N THR A 499 8.59 20.41 12.61
CA THR A 499 9.63 19.89 13.50
C THR A 499 10.05 18.46 13.16
N GLU A 500 9.07 17.63 12.80
CA GLU A 500 9.28 16.23 12.43
C GLU A 500 10.15 16.08 11.18
N PHE A 501 10.19 17.08 10.30
CA PHE A 501 11.03 17.07 9.11
C PHE A 501 12.41 17.71 9.35
N ILE A 502 12.45 18.88 10.00
CA ILE A 502 13.68 19.67 10.17
C ILE A 502 14.73 18.90 10.98
N GLN A 503 14.34 18.31 12.11
CA GLN A 503 15.33 17.65 12.98
C GLN A 503 15.95 16.41 12.34
N PRO A 504 15.20 15.47 11.74
CA PRO A 504 15.79 14.34 11.01
C PRO A 504 16.63 14.78 9.82
N LEU A 505 16.26 15.86 9.13
CA LEU A 505 17.06 16.41 8.04
C LEU A 505 18.43 16.87 8.56
N LEU A 506 18.44 17.72 9.61
CA LEU A 506 19.67 18.25 10.19
C LEU A 506 20.56 17.17 10.78
N ALA A 507 19.99 16.19 11.49
CA ALA A 507 20.73 15.05 12.02
C ALA A 507 21.38 14.22 10.90
N ARG A 508 20.69 14.01 9.77
CA ARG A 508 21.27 13.30 8.63
C ARG A 508 22.28 14.13 7.85
N LEU A 509 22.08 15.44 7.72
CA LEU A 509 23.04 16.36 7.11
C LEU A 509 24.35 16.39 7.89
N TYR A 510 24.26 16.47 9.21
CA TYR A 510 25.41 16.43 10.10
C TYR A 510 26.23 15.14 9.95
N LYS A 511 25.59 13.97 9.78
CA LYS A 511 26.31 12.71 9.46
C LYS A 511 27.12 12.77 8.16
N LEU A 512 26.82 13.71 7.26
CA LEU A 512 27.55 13.91 6.00
C LEU A 512 28.64 14.97 6.06
N ARG A 513 28.80 15.66 7.19
CA ARG A 513 29.82 16.71 7.37
C ARG A 513 31.25 16.20 7.18
N SER A 514 31.48 14.89 7.26
CA SER A 514 32.79 14.29 6.97
C SER A 514 33.30 14.57 5.55
N LYS A 515 32.42 15.04 4.65
CA LYS A 515 32.78 15.51 3.32
C LYS A 515 33.06 17.04 3.36
N PRO A 516 34.28 17.50 3.04
CA PRO A 516 34.66 18.92 3.15
C PRO A 516 33.73 19.89 2.39
N GLN A 517 33.19 19.47 1.26
CA GLN A 517 32.27 20.28 0.45
C GLN A 517 30.86 20.42 1.05
N ILE A 518 30.49 19.56 2.02
CA ILE A 518 29.18 19.56 2.67
C ILE A 518 29.23 20.34 3.99
N ASP A 519 30.37 20.36 4.68
CA ASP A 519 30.50 20.98 6.01
C ASP A 519 30.02 22.45 6.07
N PRO A 520 30.42 23.35 5.15
CA PRO A 520 29.91 24.73 5.15
C PRO A 520 28.39 24.81 4.94
N ILE A 521 27.82 23.88 4.16
CA ILE A 521 26.37 23.82 3.91
C ILE A 521 25.64 23.39 5.19
N VAL A 522 26.18 22.41 5.92
CA VAL A 522 25.60 21.94 7.19
C VAL A 522 25.55 23.07 8.20
N VAL A 523 26.67 23.79 8.38
CA VAL A 523 26.75 24.94 9.30
C VAL A 523 25.68 25.98 8.96
N GLU A 524 25.54 26.34 7.68
CA GLU A 524 24.58 27.35 7.26
C GLU A 524 23.12 26.87 7.38
N TYR A 525 22.85 25.59 7.14
CA TYR A 525 21.51 25.01 7.37
C TYR A 525 21.12 25.09 8.84
N PHE A 526 21.99 24.64 9.75
CA PHE A 526 21.72 24.73 11.19
C PHE A 526 21.51 26.19 11.60
N ARG A 527 22.43 27.09 11.22
CA ARG A 527 22.32 28.53 11.50
C ARG A 527 20.98 29.09 11.03
N HIS A 528 20.60 28.80 9.80
CA HIS A 528 19.37 29.31 9.20
C HIS A 528 18.12 28.78 9.91
N PHE A 529 18.03 27.48 10.18
CA PHE A 529 16.85 26.92 10.87
C PHE A 529 16.75 27.38 12.32
N MET A 530 17.87 27.54 13.02
CA MET A 530 17.86 28.04 14.40
C MET A 530 17.39 29.49 14.50
N ARG A 531 17.76 30.34 13.53
CA ARG A 531 17.34 31.74 13.47
C ARG A 531 15.90 31.91 13.01
N ASN A 532 15.50 31.20 11.95
CA ASN A 532 14.21 31.44 11.29
C ASN A 532 13.09 30.51 11.79
N ASN A 533 13.43 29.34 12.34
CA ASN A 533 12.48 28.33 12.81
C ASN A 533 12.90 27.77 14.20
N PRO A 534 13.11 28.62 15.22
CA PRO A 534 13.54 28.18 16.55
C PRO A 534 12.55 27.18 17.17
N SER A 535 11.26 27.28 16.82
CA SER A 535 10.20 26.41 17.32
C SER A 535 10.34 24.94 16.96
N ALA A 536 11.08 24.62 15.90
CA ALA A 536 11.43 23.25 15.58
C ALA A 536 12.34 22.59 16.63
N PHE A 537 12.95 23.38 17.51
CA PHE A 537 13.89 22.94 18.54
C PHE A 537 13.36 23.19 19.96
N PHE A 538 12.08 23.48 20.12
CA PHE A 538 11.51 23.67 21.44
C PHE A 538 11.20 22.34 22.12
N LEU A 539 11.52 22.27 23.41
CA LEU A 539 11.03 21.29 24.35
C LEU A 539 9.74 21.83 24.98
N LYS A 540 8.69 21.01 24.94
CA LYS A 540 7.48 21.21 25.73
C LYS A 540 7.65 20.55 27.08
N VAL A 541 6.91 21.01 28.09
CA VAL A 541 6.91 20.35 29.41
C VAL A 541 6.44 18.90 29.30
N ASP A 542 5.49 18.64 28.39
CA ASP A 542 5.02 17.29 28.09
C ASP A 542 6.11 16.38 27.51
N ASP A 543 7.17 16.92 26.89
CA ASP A 543 8.28 16.13 26.37
C ASP A 543 9.10 15.49 27.51
N PHE A 544 8.91 15.95 28.75
CA PHE A 544 9.49 15.33 29.92
C PHE A 544 8.71 14.11 30.43
N ALA A 545 7.53 13.79 29.87
CA ALA A 545 6.76 12.62 30.27
C ALA A 545 7.57 11.30 30.12
N PRO A 546 7.28 10.25 30.93
CA PRO A 546 8.04 9.00 30.93
C PRO A 546 8.21 8.35 29.55
N ASP A 547 7.19 8.45 28.71
CA ASP A 547 7.07 7.87 27.36
C ASP A 547 7.78 8.68 26.26
N LYS A 548 8.24 9.91 26.56
CA LYS A 548 8.79 10.85 25.57
C LYS A 548 10.30 11.11 25.70
N SER A 549 11.02 10.25 26.40
CA SER A 549 12.48 10.37 26.60
C SER A 549 13.29 10.51 25.30
N ALA A 550 12.81 9.95 24.18
CA ALA A 550 13.43 10.09 22.86
C ALA A 550 13.52 11.56 22.40
N ARG A 551 12.56 12.40 22.78
CA ARG A 551 12.53 13.83 22.42
C ARG A 551 13.60 14.62 23.16
N ILE A 552 13.81 14.30 24.45
CA ILE A 552 14.87 14.88 25.28
C ILE A 552 16.24 14.51 24.71
N ALA A 553 16.44 13.23 24.37
CA ALA A 553 17.68 12.75 23.77
C ALA A 553 17.97 13.45 22.43
N ALA A 554 16.98 13.60 21.56
CA ALA A 554 17.11 14.32 20.29
C ALA A 554 17.49 15.81 20.50
N PHE A 555 16.95 16.45 21.54
CA PHE A 555 17.31 17.83 21.87
C PHE A 555 18.75 17.94 22.43
N LEU A 556 19.18 17.02 23.28
CA LEU A 556 20.57 16.95 23.78
C LEU A 556 21.57 16.71 22.63
N ASP A 557 21.24 15.82 21.70
CA ASP A 557 22.04 15.59 20.49
C ASP A 557 22.11 16.84 19.60
N PHE A 558 21.00 17.59 19.50
CA PHE A 558 20.98 18.87 18.80
C PHE A 558 21.89 19.90 19.47
N ILE A 559 21.87 20.04 20.80
CA ILE A 559 22.77 20.94 21.55
C ILE A 559 24.22 20.58 21.26
N LYS A 560 24.56 19.30 21.44
CA LYS A 560 25.92 18.79 21.18
C LYS A 560 26.36 19.11 19.75
N THR A 561 25.50 18.83 18.78
CA THR A 561 25.77 19.10 17.37
C THR A 561 26.02 20.58 17.10
N SER A 562 25.17 21.46 17.64
CA SER A 562 25.31 22.92 17.46
C SER A 562 26.60 23.45 18.09
N LEU A 563 27.02 22.91 19.23
CA LEU A 563 28.31 23.25 19.86
C LEU A 563 29.49 22.82 19.01
N GLU A 564 29.45 21.61 18.44
CA GLU A 564 30.50 21.11 17.56
C GLU A 564 30.58 21.86 16.23
N LEU A 565 29.49 22.47 15.76
CA LEU A 565 29.44 23.33 14.58
C LEU A 565 29.78 24.81 14.91
N ASN A 566 30.13 25.11 16.16
CA ASN A 566 30.40 26.47 16.65
C ASN A 566 29.23 27.46 16.45
N LEU A 567 27.98 27.00 16.59
CA LEU A 567 26.75 27.80 16.43
C LEU A 567 26.21 28.30 17.77
N ARG A 568 27.09 28.94 18.54
CA ARG A 568 26.84 29.31 19.94
C ARG A 568 25.79 30.40 20.07
N GLU A 569 25.87 31.45 19.25
CA GLU A 569 24.91 32.57 19.27
C GLU A 569 23.50 32.09 18.96
N GLU A 570 23.35 31.29 17.89
CA GLU A 570 22.08 30.71 17.49
C GLU A 570 21.54 29.75 18.54
N LEU A 571 22.41 28.93 19.16
CA LEU A 571 22.02 28.04 20.24
C LEU A 571 21.55 28.83 21.45
N GLY A 572 22.23 29.93 21.76
CA GLY A 572 21.85 30.87 22.80
C GLY A 572 20.44 31.42 22.60
N PHE A 573 20.08 31.77 21.36
CA PHE A 573 18.73 32.21 21.00
C PHE A 573 17.68 31.11 21.22
N VAL A 574 17.91 29.90 20.68
CA VAL A 574 17.00 28.75 20.86
C VAL A 574 16.82 28.40 22.33
N MET A 575 17.89 28.47 23.13
CA MET A 575 17.85 28.22 24.57
C MET A 575 17.01 29.24 25.34
N ARG A 576 17.08 30.51 24.95
CA ARG A 576 16.30 31.57 25.58
C ARG A 576 14.81 31.34 25.37
N GLU A 577 14.42 31.11 24.12
CA GLU A 577 13.02 30.86 23.77
C GLU A 577 12.48 29.60 24.47
N ASN A 578 13.29 28.54 24.57
CA ASN A 578 12.95 27.35 25.36
C ASN A 578 12.75 27.69 26.84
N ALA A 579 13.65 28.48 27.44
CA ALA A 579 13.55 28.86 28.84
C ALA A 579 12.27 29.68 29.11
N ASP A 580 11.93 30.61 28.20
CA ASP A 580 10.73 31.44 28.28
C ASP A 580 9.46 30.60 28.14
N MET A 581 9.42 29.65 27.19
CA MET A 581 8.29 28.74 27.03
C MET A 581 8.06 27.85 28.27
N ILE A 582 9.13 27.30 28.83
CA ILE A 582 9.04 26.49 30.06
C ILE A 582 8.64 27.37 31.26
N ALA A 583 9.02 28.65 31.29
CA ALA A 583 8.56 29.57 32.33
C ALA A 583 7.07 29.92 32.21
N GLN A 584 6.55 30.03 30.98
CA GLN A 584 5.17 30.41 30.69
C GLN A 584 4.16 29.28 30.92
N ASP A 585 4.54 28.03 30.65
CA ASP A 585 3.69 26.88 30.93
C ASP A 585 3.51 26.73 32.46
N LYS A 586 2.27 26.83 32.96
CA LYS A 586 1.97 26.71 34.41
C LYS A 586 1.23 25.41 34.76
N GLU A 587 0.62 24.78 33.77
CA GLU A 587 -0.32 23.68 33.97
C GLU A 587 0.38 22.32 33.90
N SER A 588 1.38 22.20 33.04
CA SER A 588 2.01 20.93 32.73
C SER A 588 2.94 20.45 33.84
N VAL A 589 3.05 19.14 33.92
CA VAL A 589 3.58 18.41 35.07
C VAL A 589 4.92 17.77 34.67
N LEU A 590 6.04 18.34 35.14
CA LEU A 590 7.38 17.80 34.88
C LEU A 590 7.58 16.45 35.57
N HIS A 591 7.99 15.43 34.82
CA HIS A 591 8.42 14.15 35.38
C HIS A 591 9.86 14.27 35.91
N MET A 592 9.99 14.18 37.23
CA MET A 592 11.23 14.49 37.95
C MET A 592 12.46 13.67 37.47
N PRO A 593 12.40 12.33 37.31
CA PRO A 593 13.55 11.57 36.81
C PRO A 593 14.06 12.04 35.45
N ASN A 594 13.15 12.30 34.50
CA ASN A 594 13.53 12.73 33.15
C ASN A 594 14.10 14.15 33.13
N THR A 595 13.53 15.05 33.92
CA THR A 595 14.04 16.42 34.05
C THR A 595 15.43 16.45 34.70
N LEU A 596 15.66 15.64 35.74
CA LEU A 596 16.97 15.54 36.38
C LEU A 596 18.01 14.88 35.48
N GLN A 597 17.63 13.84 34.75
CA GLN A 597 18.49 13.22 33.74
C GLN A 597 18.86 14.24 32.65
N PHE A 598 17.90 14.99 32.13
CA PHE A 598 18.17 16.08 31.18
C PHE A 598 19.16 17.11 31.74
N VAL A 599 18.98 17.56 32.99
CA VAL A 599 19.89 18.52 33.63
C VAL A 599 21.29 17.93 33.80
N ALA A 600 21.40 16.66 34.22
CA ALA A 600 22.67 15.97 34.34
C ALA A 600 23.41 15.90 32.99
N ASP A 601 22.70 15.47 31.94
CA ASP A 601 23.26 15.34 30.60
C ASP A 601 23.63 16.71 30.02
N PHE A 602 22.79 17.73 30.21
CA PHE A 602 23.07 19.11 29.81
C PHE A 602 24.32 19.67 30.50
N ILE A 603 24.49 19.43 31.80
CA ILE A 603 25.70 19.80 32.53
C ILE A 603 26.91 19.07 31.95
N SER A 604 26.80 17.76 31.71
CA SER A 604 27.91 16.98 31.14
C SER A 604 28.36 17.53 29.78
N LEU A 605 27.41 17.91 28.91
CA LEU A 605 27.67 18.48 27.59
C LEU A 605 28.31 19.87 27.67
N THR A 606 27.89 20.71 28.62
CA THR A 606 28.34 22.10 28.72
C THR A 606 29.57 22.30 29.60
N SER A 607 29.90 21.33 30.46
CA SER A 607 31.02 21.42 31.41
C SER A 607 32.41 21.42 30.75
N GLY A 608 32.53 20.84 29.55
CA GLY A 608 33.81 20.72 28.82
C GLY A 608 34.16 21.92 27.93
N SER A 609 33.30 22.93 27.83
CA SER A 609 33.52 24.12 27.00
C SER A 609 33.49 25.36 27.88
N ASP A 610 34.64 25.98 28.12
CA ASP A 610 34.74 27.22 28.91
C ASP A 610 33.84 28.32 28.32
N GLU A 611 33.74 28.37 27.00
CA GLU A 611 32.87 29.27 26.25
C GLU A 611 31.36 28.97 26.42
N CYS A 612 30.97 27.75 26.81
CA CYS A 612 29.56 27.47 27.14
C CYS A 612 29.14 28.03 28.51
N ARG A 613 30.09 28.30 29.41
CA ARG A 613 29.80 28.85 30.74
C ARG A 613 29.19 30.25 30.63
N GLU A 614 29.60 31.01 29.63
CA GLU A 614 29.12 32.39 29.45
C GLU A 614 27.68 32.48 28.90
N HIS A 615 27.10 31.37 28.44
CA HIS A 615 25.73 31.36 27.92
C HIS A 615 24.69 31.50 29.04
N ALA A 616 24.32 32.75 29.30
CA ALA A 616 23.27 33.12 30.24
C ALA A 616 21.93 32.39 30.01
N THR A 617 21.67 31.95 28.79
CA THR A 617 20.39 31.33 28.39
C THR A 617 20.27 29.87 28.79
N GLY A 618 21.36 29.09 28.77
CA GLY A 618 21.36 27.72 29.31
C GLY A 618 21.10 27.71 30.83
N ARG A 619 21.58 28.72 31.54
CA ARG A 619 21.33 28.91 32.99
C ARG A 619 19.84 29.08 33.28
N GLU A 620 19.15 29.90 32.50
CA GLU A 620 17.73 30.21 32.73
C GLU A 620 16.85 28.98 32.47
N LEU A 621 17.16 28.18 31.44
CA LEU A 621 16.46 26.92 31.17
C LEU A 621 16.57 25.95 32.36
N VAL A 622 17.79 25.70 32.83
CA VAL A 622 18.04 24.81 33.98
C VAL A 622 17.35 25.35 35.24
N ARG A 623 17.47 26.67 35.51
CA ARG A 623 16.82 27.33 36.65
C ARG A 623 15.31 27.13 36.61
N ASN A 624 14.66 27.36 35.47
CA ASN A 624 13.20 27.22 35.35
C ASN A 624 12.72 25.79 35.52
N LEU A 625 13.44 24.80 34.97
CA LEU A 625 13.16 23.39 35.19
C LEU A 625 13.26 23.00 36.68
N LEU A 626 14.37 23.34 37.34
CA LEU A 626 14.58 23.02 38.75
C LEU A 626 13.60 23.76 39.67
N ARG A 627 13.36 25.05 39.43
CA ARG A 627 12.39 25.86 40.17
C ARG A 627 10.98 25.29 40.07
N ARG A 628 10.55 24.83 38.88
CA ARG A 628 9.25 24.16 38.71
C ARG A 628 9.18 22.84 39.45
N MET A 629 10.24 22.02 39.41
CA MET A 629 10.29 20.78 40.18
C MET A 629 10.18 21.03 41.68
N VAL A 630 10.99 21.95 42.21
CA VAL A 630 10.97 22.33 43.64
C VAL A 630 9.61 22.91 44.03
N LYS A 631 9.06 23.86 43.26
CA LYS A 631 7.73 24.45 43.52
C LYS A 631 6.63 23.39 43.51
N ARG A 632 6.64 22.48 42.54
CA ARG A 632 5.67 21.38 42.48
C ARG A 632 5.78 20.51 43.72
N TYR A 633 7.00 20.13 44.10
CA TYR A 633 7.24 19.35 45.30
C TYR A 633 6.67 20.06 46.53
N CYS A 634 6.99 21.35 46.72
CA CYS A 634 6.43 22.19 47.79
C CYS A 634 4.89 22.21 47.80
N ASN A 635 4.25 22.25 46.62
CA ASN A 635 2.79 22.28 46.51
C ASN A 635 2.12 20.95 46.86
N THR A 636 2.85 19.82 46.77
CA THR A 636 2.36 18.50 47.20
C THR A 636 2.48 18.26 48.71
N ARG A 637 2.92 19.28 49.45
CA ARG A 637 3.05 19.21 50.91
C ARG A 637 1.69 18.94 51.56
N PRO A 638 1.60 17.93 52.45
CA PRO A 638 0.42 17.72 53.27
C PRO A 638 0.08 18.98 54.06
N LYS A 639 -1.15 19.49 53.90
CA LYS A 639 -1.65 20.60 54.70
C LYS A 639 -2.11 20.06 56.04
N ARG A 640 -1.73 20.73 57.13
CA ARG A 640 -2.25 20.39 58.46
C ARG A 640 -3.77 20.58 58.44
N PRO A 641 -4.55 19.60 58.89
CA PRO A 641 -6.00 19.77 58.95
C PRO A 641 -6.34 20.92 59.90
N GLU A 642 -7.30 21.76 59.52
CA GLU A 642 -7.74 22.93 60.31
C GLU A 642 -8.36 22.50 61.65
N ASN A 643 -8.96 21.31 61.68
CA ASN A 643 -9.60 20.74 62.86
C ASN A 643 -9.39 19.22 62.96
N LEU A 644 -9.86 18.62 64.05
CA LEU A 644 -9.74 17.18 64.29
C LEU A 644 -10.94 16.37 63.77
N LYS A 645 -11.77 16.95 62.88
CA LYS A 645 -12.89 16.22 62.28
C LYS A 645 -12.38 15.08 61.41
N ARG A 646 -13.03 13.92 61.52
CA ARG A 646 -12.79 12.74 60.68
C ARG A 646 -14.13 12.23 60.15
N VAL A 647 -14.13 11.84 58.88
CA VAL A 647 -15.27 11.16 58.28
C VAL A 647 -14.97 9.67 58.36
N VAL A 648 -15.73 8.95 59.18
CA VAL A 648 -15.59 7.51 59.35
C VAL A 648 -16.94 6.84 59.14
N THR A 649 -16.94 5.71 58.45
CA THR A 649 -18.09 4.82 58.37
C THR A 649 -18.03 3.85 59.55
N GLY A 650 -19.03 3.90 60.44
CA GLY A 650 -19.18 2.93 61.51
C GLY A 650 -19.92 1.65 61.06
N CYS A 651 -20.40 0.86 62.02
CA CYS A 651 -21.24 -0.29 61.70
C CYS A 651 -22.53 0.15 60.99
N LEU A 652 -23.06 -0.73 60.12
CA LEU A 652 -24.39 -0.56 59.50
C LEU A 652 -25.55 -0.67 60.50
N CYS A 653 -25.25 -1.05 61.74
CA CYS A 653 -26.19 -1.20 62.82
C CYS A 653 -26.44 0.14 63.56
N PRO A 654 -27.63 0.39 64.13
CA PRO A 654 -27.88 1.53 65.01
C PRO A 654 -27.22 1.34 66.39
N CYS A 655 -25.94 0.98 66.42
CA CYS A 655 -25.19 0.80 67.65
C CYS A 655 -24.84 2.14 68.27
N ARG A 656 -25.38 2.37 69.47
CA ARG A 656 -25.15 3.60 70.25
C ARG A 656 -23.66 3.88 70.50
N ASP A 657 -22.85 2.85 70.66
CA ASP A 657 -21.42 2.98 70.95
C ASP A 657 -20.63 3.42 69.71
N CYS A 658 -20.92 2.82 68.56
CA CYS A 658 -20.37 3.25 67.27
C CYS A 658 -20.79 4.69 66.98
N GLN A 659 -22.07 5.03 67.16
CA GLN A 659 -22.56 6.40 66.96
C GLN A 659 -21.86 7.42 67.85
N ARG A 660 -21.63 7.10 69.14
CA ARG A 660 -20.88 7.99 70.05
C ARG A 660 -19.45 8.26 69.57
N ILE A 661 -18.77 7.22 69.09
CA ILE A 661 -17.40 7.35 68.59
C ILE A 661 -17.37 8.08 67.25
N ILE A 662 -18.34 7.85 66.37
CA ILE A 662 -18.51 8.60 65.12
C ILE A 662 -18.79 10.08 65.42
N SER A 663 -19.77 10.39 66.27
CA SER A 663 -20.07 11.78 66.66
C SER A 663 -18.88 12.45 67.34
N PHE A 664 -18.11 11.71 68.14
CA PHE A 664 -16.84 12.19 68.67
C PHE A 664 -15.89 12.54 67.52
N LEU A 665 -15.63 11.60 66.60
CA LEU A 665 -14.74 11.77 65.44
C LEU A 665 -15.17 12.90 64.49
N GLU A 666 -16.47 13.10 64.31
CA GLU A 666 -17.05 14.15 63.47
C GLU A 666 -17.01 15.54 64.10
N ASN A 667 -16.91 15.63 65.43
CA ASN A 667 -16.83 16.91 66.12
C ASN A 667 -15.44 17.56 65.90
N PRO A 668 -15.35 18.74 65.27
CA PRO A 668 -14.06 19.38 64.96
C PRO A 668 -13.25 19.78 66.19
N ASP A 669 -13.92 20.08 67.31
CA ASP A 669 -13.33 20.67 68.52
C ASP A 669 -13.04 19.61 69.61
N ALA A 670 -13.65 18.43 69.49
CA ALA A 670 -13.45 17.36 70.47
C ALA A 670 -12.09 16.68 70.29
N GLY A 671 -11.12 17.02 71.14
CA GLY A 671 -9.80 16.36 71.16
C GLY A 671 -9.78 15.03 71.92
N VAL A 672 -10.60 14.91 72.98
CA VAL A 672 -10.62 13.76 73.90
C VAL A 672 -12.06 13.34 74.18
N ALA A 673 -12.34 12.05 74.25
CA ALA A 673 -13.62 11.49 74.67
C ALA A 673 -13.48 10.38 75.70
N HIS A 674 -14.50 10.25 76.55
CA HIS A 674 -14.63 9.21 77.57
C HIS A 674 -15.86 8.36 77.27
N PRO A 675 -15.81 7.49 76.24
CA PRO A 675 -16.96 6.65 75.92
C PRO A 675 -17.23 5.67 77.07
N GLN A 676 -18.49 5.57 77.48
CA GLN A 676 -18.95 4.56 78.45
C GLN A 676 -19.08 3.19 77.75
N VAL A 677 -17.96 2.65 77.28
CA VAL A 677 -17.88 1.38 76.55
C VAL A 677 -16.79 0.53 77.16
N THR A 678 -17.10 -0.73 77.46
CA THR A 678 -16.12 -1.72 77.93
C THR A 678 -15.09 -2.03 76.86
N MET A 679 -13.87 -2.35 77.26
CA MET A 679 -12.76 -2.60 76.34
C MET A 679 -12.99 -3.72 75.33
N ASP A 680 -13.58 -4.82 75.76
CA ASP A 680 -13.86 -5.96 74.88
C ASP A 680 -14.87 -5.56 73.81
N ARG A 681 -15.93 -4.84 74.18
CA ARG A 681 -16.91 -4.28 73.24
C ARG A 681 -16.29 -3.26 72.27
N MET A 682 -15.34 -2.43 72.70
CA MET A 682 -14.60 -1.55 71.77
C MET A 682 -13.79 -2.37 70.74
N ARG A 683 -13.12 -3.44 71.17
CA ARG A 683 -12.32 -4.27 70.27
C ARG A 683 -13.18 -5.10 69.32
N ASP A 684 -14.12 -5.85 69.88
CA ASP A 684 -14.88 -6.87 69.17
C ASP A 684 -15.97 -6.28 68.28
N HIS A 685 -16.42 -5.06 68.59
CA HIS A 685 -17.49 -4.41 67.84
C HIS A 685 -17.01 -3.14 67.13
N VAL A 686 -16.46 -2.14 67.83
CA VAL A 686 -16.17 -0.84 67.22
C VAL A 686 -15.05 -0.94 66.18
N PHE A 687 -13.93 -1.60 66.52
CA PHE A 687 -12.81 -1.77 65.59
C PHE A 687 -13.10 -2.81 64.49
N ALA A 688 -13.84 -3.87 64.83
CA ALA A 688 -14.25 -4.88 63.85
C ALA A 688 -15.19 -4.32 62.77
N ASN A 689 -15.99 -3.30 63.10
CA ASN A 689 -16.96 -2.69 62.20
C ASN A 689 -16.46 -1.40 61.52
N GLY A 690 -15.17 -1.32 61.21
CA GLY A 690 -14.63 -0.35 60.25
C GLY A 690 -14.13 0.98 60.81
N ILE A 691 -14.25 1.24 62.12
CA ILE A 691 -13.61 2.42 62.72
C ILE A 691 -12.14 2.09 62.98
N ASP A 692 -11.25 2.69 62.18
CA ASP A 692 -9.83 2.44 62.27
C ASP A 692 -9.26 2.93 63.61
N SER A 693 -8.66 2.02 64.38
CA SER A 693 -8.02 2.32 65.66
C SER A 693 -6.91 3.37 65.55
N ARG A 694 -6.44 3.69 64.34
CA ARG A 694 -5.43 4.71 64.09
C ARG A 694 -5.97 6.14 64.26
N HIS A 695 -7.28 6.36 64.22
CA HIS A 695 -7.88 7.70 64.40
C HIS A 695 -7.78 8.25 65.83
N PHE A 696 -7.44 7.43 66.81
CA PHE A 696 -7.31 7.86 68.19
C PHE A 696 -6.26 7.03 68.96
N ILE A 697 -5.66 7.65 69.97
CA ILE A 697 -4.86 6.96 70.98
C ILE A 697 -5.79 6.65 72.14
N MET A 698 -5.82 5.39 72.55
CA MET A 698 -6.61 4.95 73.69
C MET A 698 -5.70 4.83 74.91
N THR A 699 -5.99 5.61 75.94
CA THR A 699 -5.34 5.58 77.26
C THR A 699 -6.37 5.17 78.31
N PHE A 700 -5.89 4.79 79.50
CA PHE A 700 -6.75 4.48 80.64
C PHE A 700 -6.39 5.40 81.78
N LYS A 701 -7.38 6.14 82.30
CA LYS A 701 -7.19 6.89 83.54
C LYS A 701 -7.12 5.90 84.70
N GLN A 702 -5.95 5.84 85.34
CA GLN A 702 -5.62 4.92 86.45
C GLN A 702 -6.33 5.28 87.77
N SER A 703 -7.47 5.96 87.74
CA SER A 703 -8.11 6.52 88.93
C SER A 703 -8.87 5.50 89.79
N SER A 704 -9.10 4.27 89.30
CA SER A 704 -9.72 3.19 90.08
C SER A 704 -8.68 2.17 90.53
N ARG A 705 -8.74 1.74 91.80
CA ARG A 705 -7.95 0.61 92.33
C ARG A 705 -8.25 -0.72 91.64
N PHE A 706 -9.31 -0.77 90.82
CA PHE A 706 -9.76 -1.95 90.09
C PHE A 706 -9.60 -1.76 88.57
N PRO A 707 -8.83 -2.61 87.88
CA PRO A 707 -8.65 -2.56 86.43
C PRO A 707 -9.93 -2.74 85.61
N ALA A 708 -10.95 -3.38 86.20
CA ALA A 708 -12.22 -3.65 85.54
C ALA A 708 -13.08 -2.39 85.29
N ASP A 709 -12.86 -1.33 86.09
CA ASP A 709 -13.64 -0.08 86.02
C ASP A 709 -12.93 1.05 85.26
N ALA A 710 -11.76 0.76 84.68
CA ALA A 710 -10.98 1.77 83.97
C ALA A 710 -11.69 2.21 82.69
N GLN A 711 -12.20 3.45 82.67
CA GLN A 711 -12.81 4.02 81.48
C GLN A 711 -11.74 4.33 80.42
N PRO A 712 -11.95 3.91 79.15
CA PRO A 712 -11.06 4.29 78.07
C PRO A 712 -11.16 5.80 77.81
N GLU A 713 -10.02 6.45 77.66
CA GLU A 713 -9.88 7.81 77.18
C GLU A 713 -9.40 7.74 75.72
N LEU A 714 -10.20 8.25 74.80
CA LEU A 714 -9.87 8.29 73.38
C LEU A 714 -9.41 9.70 73.01
N THR A 715 -8.15 9.85 72.63
CA THR A 715 -7.57 11.11 72.17
C THR A 715 -7.43 11.06 70.66
N LYS A 716 -8.05 11.98 69.90
CA LYS A 716 -7.97 11.99 68.45
C LYS A 716 -6.53 12.18 67.97
N THR A 717 -6.17 11.47 66.91
CA THR A 717 -4.87 11.63 66.25
C THR A 717 -5.00 12.40 64.94
N ASN A 718 -3.87 12.91 64.48
CA ASN A 718 -3.70 13.37 63.11
C ASN A 718 -3.12 12.26 62.23
N PHE A 719 -3.47 10.99 62.47
CA PHE A 719 -2.81 9.85 61.82
C PHE A 719 -2.79 9.93 60.28
N GLU A 720 -3.88 10.35 59.64
CA GLU A 720 -3.92 10.49 58.17
C GLU A 720 -2.91 11.52 57.67
N TYR A 721 -2.84 12.66 58.34
CA TYR A 721 -1.87 13.71 58.06
C TYR A 721 -0.45 13.25 58.39
N GLU A 722 -0.20 12.58 59.53
CA GLU A 722 1.10 11.97 59.86
C GLU A 722 1.54 10.94 58.81
N LEU A 723 0.60 10.12 58.31
CA LEU A 723 0.86 9.16 57.26
C LEU A 723 1.19 9.87 55.93
N GLN A 724 0.47 10.92 55.59
CA GLN A 724 0.79 11.77 54.44
C GLN A 724 2.15 12.44 54.59
N CYS A 725 2.50 12.97 55.77
CA CYS A 725 3.83 13.51 56.08
C CYS A 725 4.90 12.44 55.95
N LYS A 726 4.67 11.21 56.41
CA LYS A 726 5.61 10.08 56.25
C LYS A 726 5.80 9.72 54.77
N LYS A 727 4.71 9.66 53.98
CA LYS A 727 4.79 9.44 52.53
C LYS A 727 5.56 10.57 51.83
N TYR A 728 5.27 11.81 52.20
CA TYR A 728 5.97 12.99 51.69
C TYR A 728 7.45 12.96 52.07
N LYS A 729 7.82 12.58 53.30
CA LYS A 729 9.21 12.40 53.71
C LYS A 729 9.94 11.39 52.82
N LYS A 730 9.32 10.24 52.58
CA LYS A 730 9.91 9.21 51.71
C LYS A 730 10.11 9.74 50.29
N LYS A 731 9.15 10.52 49.77
CA LYS A 731 9.29 11.21 48.47
C LYS A 731 10.44 12.23 48.49
N TYR A 732 10.63 12.97 49.58
CA TYR A 732 11.74 13.92 49.75
C TYR A 732 13.08 13.20 49.73
N GLU A 733 13.21 12.12 50.51
CA GLU A 733 14.43 11.30 50.57
C GLU A 733 14.78 10.75 49.17
N ILE A 734 13.80 10.21 48.44
CA ILE A 734 13.97 9.76 47.05
C ILE A 734 14.43 10.91 46.14
N MET A 735 13.78 12.07 46.24
CA MET A 735 14.14 13.25 45.46
C MET A 735 15.58 13.70 45.75
N CYS A 736 16.01 13.72 47.02
CA CYS A 736 17.39 14.02 47.39
C CYS A 736 18.38 13.04 46.74
N GLU A 737 18.10 11.74 46.76
CA GLU A 737 18.94 10.74 46.09
C GLU A 737 19.02 10.96 44.57
N LEU A 738 17.91 11.31 43.92
CA LEU A 738 17.88 11.63 42.49
C LEU A 738 18.60 12.97 42.16
N TRP A 739 18.72 13.88 43.13
CA TRP A 739 19.37 15.19 42.96
C TRP A 739 20.89 15.12 43.09
N LYS A 740 21.42 14.16 43.86
CA LYS A 740 22.87 14.01 44.09
C LYS A 740 23.72 14.01 42.80
N PRO A 741 23.35 13.32 41.71
CA PRO A 741 24.16 13.29 40.49
C PRO A 741 24.34 14.67 39.83
N ILE A 742 23.41 15.61 40.04
CA ILE A 742 23.49 16.95 39.46
C ILE A 742 24.19 17.97 40.38
N GLN A 743 24.46 17.61 41.64
CA GLN A 743 25.16 18.46 42.61
C GLN A 743 26.67 18.52 42.29
N CYS A 744 27.03 19.37 41.34
CA CYS A 744 28.41 19.58 40.93
C CYS A 744 28.76 21.07 40.82
N PRO A 745 30.05 21.44 40.78
CA PRO A 745 30.47 22.84 40.69
C PRO A 745 29.91 23.57 39.46
N HIS A 746 29.65 22.85 38.37
CA HIS A 746 29.05 23.45 37.17
C HIS A 746 27.59 23.84 37.41
N LEU A 747 26.81 23.03 38.14
CA LEU A 747 25.44 23.42 38.51
C LEU A 747 25.44 24.64 39.45
N GLU A 748 26.39 24.71 40.38
CA GLU A 748 26.59 25.88 41.25
C GLU A 748 26.84 27.15 40.44
N TYR A 749 27.72 27.05 39.45
CA TYR A 749 27.97 28.14 38.51
C TYR A 749 26.72 28.53 37.70
N LEU A 750 25.94 27.55 37.20
CA LEU A 750 24.74 27.83 36.41
C LEU A 750 23.64 28.52 37.24
N LEU A 751 23.46 28.10 38.51
CA LEU A 751 22.40 28.62 39.37
C LEU A 751 22.78 29.89 40.12
N GLY A 752 24.08 30.11 40.38
CA GLY A 752 24.59 31.24 41.14
C GLY A 752 23.97 31.29 42.54
N ASN A 753 23.41 32.44 42.92
CA ASN A 753 22.80 32.65 44.23
C ASN A 753 21.62 31.71 44.55
N GLU A 754 21.02 31.08 43.54
CA GLU A 754 19.92 30.13 43.73
C GLU A 754 20.40 28.68 43.97
N TYR A 755 21.71 28.41 43.87
CA TYR A 755 22.27 27.06 44.09
C TYR A 755 21.92 26.47 45.47
N PRO A 756 21.99 27.22 46.59
CA PRO A 756 21.59 26.67 47.89
C PRO A 756 20.14 26.17 47.91
N ASP A 757 19.22 26.87 47.24
CA ASP A 757 17.79 26.54 47.26
C ASP A 757 17.39 25.50 46.21
N LEU A 758 17.96 25.59 45.00
CA LEU A 758 17.59 24.71 43.88
C LEU A 758 18.56 23.55 43.66
N GLY A 759 19.84 23.71 43.99
CA GLY A 759 20.87 22.67 43.85
C GLY A 759 21.04 21.82 45.11
N LEU A 760 21.12 22.47 46.27
CA LEU A 760 21.27 21.80 47.57
C LEU A 760 19.93 21.55 48.28
N LEU A 761 18.83 22.08 47.74
CA LEU A 761 17.49 21.93 48.32
C LEU A 761 17.39 22.44 49.77
N ARG A 762 18.23 23.40 50.20
CA ARG A 762 18.26 23.91 51.59
C ARG A 762 16.95 24.57 51.99
N GLY A 763 16.30 25.30 51.09
CA GLY A 763 14.97 25.86 51.34
C GLY A 763 13.93 24.77 51.66
N LEU A 764 13.99 23.64 50.94
CA LEU A 764 13.12 22.48 51.20
C LEU A 764 13.48 21.78 52.51
N GLU A 765 14.77 21.60 52.80
CA GLU A 765 15.26 21.02 54.05
C GLU A 765 14.83 21.84 55.26
N ALA A 766 15.05 23.16 55.24
CA ALA A 766 14.65 24.06 56.31
C ALA A 766 13.11 24.10 56.51
N MET A 767 12.35 24.08 55.41
CA MET A 767 10.89 23.95 55.48
C MET A 767 10.46 22.61 56.09
N TRP A 768 11.17 21.53 55.77
CA TRP A 768 10.92 20.21 56.29
C TRP A 768 11.28 20.09 57.78
N ASP A 769 12.41 20.62 58.21
CA ASP A 769 12.82 20.68 59.62
C ASP A 769 11.82 21.47 60.47
N LYS A 770 11.37 22.63 59.96
CA LYS A 770 10.31 23.41 60.61
C LYS A 770 9.00 22.61 60.70
N HIS A 771 8.70 21.80 59.69
CA HIS A 771 7.52 20.96 59.69
C HIS A 771 7.64 19.76 60.65
N LEU A 772 8.77 19.06 60.68
CA LEU A 772 9.05 17.96 61.60
C LEU A 772 8.92 18.41 63.05
N LYS A 773 9.51 19.56 63.40
CA LYS A 773 9.34 20.17 64.72
C LYS A 773 7.88 20.50 65.06
N SER A 774 7.03 20.70 64.06
CA SER A 774 5.58 20.93 64.26
C SER A 774 4.74 19.65 64.27
N VAL A 775 5.29 18.54 63.77
CA VAL A 775 4.67 17.21 63.71
C VAL A 775 5.19 16.31 64.85
N GLU A 776 6.18 16.77 65.61
CA GLU A 776 6.67 16.07 66.79
C GLU A 776 5.47 15.63 67.64
N PRO A 777 5.33 14.31 67.86
CA PRO A 777 4.12 13.76 68.44
C PRO A 777 3.95 14.36 69.82
N LEU A 778 2.85 15.09 70.01
CA LEU A 778 2.33 15.44 71.34
C LEU A 778 2.38 14.18 72.20
N ASN A 779 3.40 14.08 73.05
CA ASN A 779 3.54 13.13 74.14
C ASN A 779 3.44 11.62 73.84
N ARG A 780 4.21 11.10 72.88
CA ARG A 780 4.59 9.67 72.99
C ARG A 780 5.68 9.43 74.04
N ASP A 781 6.56 10.39 74.28
CA ASP A 781 7.63 10.22 75.28
C ASP A 781 7.13 10.38 76.71
N SER A 782 6.11 11.20 76.99
CA SER A 782 5.46 11.15 78.32
C SER A 782 4.68 9.85 78.55
N ALA A 783 4.08 9.26 77.51
CA ALA A 783 3.42 7.95 77.62
C ALA A 783 4.42 6.78 77.74
N ARG A 784 5.60 6.89 77.12
CA ARG A 784 6.70 5.92 77.28
C ARG A 784 7.44 6.07 78.60
N GLN A 785 7.72 7.28 79.07
CA GLN A 785 8.31 7.52 80.39
C GLN A 785 7.38 7.06 81.52
N ALA A 786 6.06 7.21 81.37
CA ALA A 786 5.09 6.62 82.30
C ALA A 786 5.06 5.08 82.27
N ARG A 787 5.41 4.44 81.15
CA ARG A 787 5.47 2.97 81.02
C ARG A 787 6.77 2.35 81.53
N VAL A 788 7.90 3.08 81.42
CA VAL A 788 9.21 2.58 81.90
C VAL A 788 9.31 2.59 83.42
N GLN A 789 8.51 3.40 84.13
CA GLN A 789 8.47 3.41 85.60
C GLN A 789 7.52 2.36 86.21
N GLY A 790 6.83 1.54 85.42
CA GLY A 790 5.92 0.55 85.97
C GLY A 790 5.60 -0.61 85.03
N GLN A 791 6.53 -1.55 84.87
CA GLN A 791 6.20 -2.98 84.70
C GLN A 791 7.43 -3.91 84.76
N SER A 792 7.29 -4.97 85.56
CA SER A 792 8.12 -6.18 85.59
C SER A 792 7.94 -7.00 84.29
N PRO A 793 8.86 -7.92 83.95
CA PRO A 793 8.88 -8.60 82.65
C PRO A 793 7.84 -9.72 82.60
N VAL A 794 7.21 -9.96 81.43
CA VAL A 794 6.98 -11.30 80.84
C VAL A 794 6.07 -11.25 79.59
N HIS A 795 6.45 -12.13 78.65
CA HIS A 795 5.80 -12.66 77.43
C HIS A 795 5.68 -11.81 76.16
N GLN A 796 6.66 -12.05 75.27
CA GLN A 796 6.57 -11.93 73.83
C GLN A 796 5.58 -12.97 73.27
N LEU A 797 4.65 -12.53 72.43
CA LEU A 797 3.93 -13.38 71.48
C LEU A 797 4.08 -12.82 70.06
N SER A 798 4.09 -13.77 69.14
CA SER A 798 4.61 -13.79 67.77
C SER A 798 3.95 -12.84 66.77
N GLY A 799 4.77 -12.38 65.83
CA GLY A 799 4.43 -11.41 64.79
C GLY A 799 3.51 -11.94 63.68
N SER A 800 2.50 -11.13 63.36
CA SER A 800 1.79 -11.16 62.08
C SER A 800 2.51 -10.24 61.09
N LYS A 801 2.91 -10.79 59.93
CA LYS A 801 3.56 -10.04 58.84
C LYS A 801 2.57 -9.03 58.25
N ARG A 802 2.79 -7.76 58.58
CA ARG A 802 2.01 -6.61 58.11
C ARG A 802 2.40 -6.28 56.66
N LYS A 803 1.45 -6.31 55.73
CA LYS A 803 1.65 -5.81 54.35
C LYS A 803 1.87 -4.29 54.40
N GLU A 804 2.99 -3.83 53.86
CA GLU A 804 3.26 -2.39 53.71
C GLU A 804 2.32 -1.78 52.65
N PRO A 805 1.90 -0.51 52.83
CA PRO A 805 1.07 0.18 51.86
C PRO A 805 1.86 0.47 50.58
N VAL A 806 1.23 0.26 49.42
CA VAL A 806 1.74 0.58 48.09
C VAL A 806 2.07 2.08 48.01
N VAL A 807 3.35 2.41 47.93
CA VAL A 807 3.88 3.75 47.60
C VAL A 807 4.09 3.81 46.09
N ASP A 808 4.04 5.00 45.47
CA ASP A 808 4.29 5.26 44.04
C ASP A 808 5.46 4.41 43.50
N ARG A 809 5.12 3.29 42.88
CA ARG A 809 6.05 2.26 42.44
C ARG A 809 7.05 2.79 41.43
N GLU A 810 6.63 3.76 40.62
CA GLU A 810 7.44 4.41 39.59
C GLU A 810 8.62 5.22 40.15
N LEU A 811 8.43 5.99 41.24
CA LEU A 811 9.52 6.76 41.85
C LEU A 811 10.54 5.85 42.55
N GLU A 812 10.06 4.79 43.18
CA GLU A 812 10.95 3.78 43.80
C GLU A 812 11.69 2.96 42.75
N GLU A 813 11.04 2.58 41.65
CA GLU A 813 11.68 1.89 40.53
C GLU A 813 12.72 2.80 39.84
N ALA A 814 12.43 4.08 39.62
CA ALA A 814 13.42 5.03 39.09
C ALA A 814 14.65 5.18 40.02
N ALA A 815 14.44 5.27 41.34
CA ALA A 815 15.54 5.33 42.31
C ALA A 815 16.36 4.01 42.33
N ARG A 816 15.71 2.86 42.14
CA ARG A 816 16.38 1.55 42.03
C ARG A 816 17.16 1.38 40.71
N LEU A 817 16.72 2.04 39.64
CA LEU A 817 17.36 2.01 38.32
C LEU A 817 18.48 3.07 38.17
N SER A 818 18.70 3.93 39.18
CA SER A 818 19.78 4.93 39.21
C SER A 818 21.19 4.28 39.11
N PRO A 819 22.17 4.89 38.42
CA PRO A 819 23.30 4.21 37.79
C PRO A 819 24.42 3.67 38.70
N ALA A 820 24.20 3.44 39.99
CA ALA A 820 25.23 3.01 40.94
C ALA A 820 25.76 1.56 40.73
N ARG A 821 25.40 0.89 39.64
CA ARG A 821 26.01 -0.39 39.21
C ARG A 821 26.26 -0.47 37.70
N LYS A 822 26.95 0.51 37.10
CA LYS A 822 27.70 0.24 35.86
C LYS A 822 29.12 -0.23 36.21
N LYS A 823 29.28 -1.53 36.48
CA LYS A 823 30.56 -2.20 36.25
C LYS A 823 30.85 -2.05 34.75
N VAL A 824 31.98 -1.44 34.48
CA VAL A 824 32.60 -1.25 33.17
C VAL A 824 32.48 -2.51 32.31
N TRP A 825 31.57 -2.51 31.35
CA TRP A 825 31.70 -3.35 30.16
C TRP A 825 32.57 -2.59 29.17
N ARG A 826 33.89 -2.76 29.28
CA ARG A 826 34.79 -2.52 28.16
C ARG A 826 34.62 -3.71 27.22
N ALA A 827 34.00 -3.48 26.07
CA ALA A 827 34.06 -4.41 24.95
C ALA A 827 35.53 -4.58 24.57
N ARG A 828 36.12 -5.71 24.96
CA ARG A 828 37.41 -6.17 24.45
C ARG A 828 37.09 -6.80 23.09
N ILE A 829 37.54 -6.16 22.02
CA ILE A 829 37.61 -6.78 20.69
C ILE A 829 38.53 -8.00 20.85
N ILE A 830 37.94 -9.20 20.82
CA ILE A 830 38.66 -10.47 20.69
C ILE A 830 38.27 -11.00 19.31
N GLY A 831 39.28 -11.17 18.45
CA GLY A 831 39.11 -11.74 17.13
C GLY A 831 38.52 -13.15 17.21
N LYS A 832 37.55 -13.43 16.34
CA LYS A 832 37.03 -14.77 16.12
C LYS A 832 38.14 -15.60 15.45
N HIS A 833 38.63 -16.60 16.18
CA HIS A 833 39.22 -17.80 15.60
C HIS A 833 38.25 -18.97 15.81
N ASP A 834 38.30 -19.89 14.85
CA ASP A 834 37.49 -21.09 14.65
C ASP A 834 37.12 -21.92 15.88
N ARG A 835 35.91 -22.49 15.80
CA ARG A 835 35.46 -23.84 16.22
C ARG A 835 33.93 -23.84 16.01
N GLY A 836 33.32 -24.73 15.24
CA GLY A 836 33.57 -26.16 15.15
C GLY A 836 32.35 -26.86 15.75
N ASN A 837 31.66 -27.64 14.91
CA ASN A 837 30.51 -28.51 15.19
C ASN A 837 30.48 -29.11 16.61
N ASN A 838 29.28 -29.21 17.20
CA ASN A 838 28.75 -30.50 17.64
C ASN A 838 27.25 -30.45 17.98
N HIS A 839 26.57 -31.49 17.51
CA HIS A 839 25.24 -31.96 17.89
C HIS A 839 25.05 -32.08 19.41
N ILE A 840 23.85 -31.73 19.90
CA ILE A 840 22.77 -32.62 20.39
C ILE A 840 21.44 -31.87 20.18
#